data_AF-A0A1S8MCH4-F1
#
_entry.id   AF-A0A1S8MCH4-F1
#
_cell.length_a   1.000
_cell.length_b   1.000
_cell.length_c   1.000
_cell.angle_alpha   90.00
_cell.angle_beta   90.00
_cell.angle_gamma   90.00
#
_symmetry.space_group_name_H-M   'P 1'
#
loop_
_entity.id
_entity.type
_entity.pdbx_description
1 polymer ?
#
loop_
_entity_poly.entity_id
_entity_poly.type
_entity_poly.pdbx_seq_one_letter_code
_entity_poly.pdbx_strand_id
1 'polypeptide(L)'
;MKSKRLIALTLSISIFFVLGNGTITKANATSSSTTTYRTEELRPQYHYTPDNGWMNDPNGMVYYHGQYHLFYQYNPQSTVWGPMHWGHAVSKDLVNWKQEPIALAPDKNGDIFSGSVVVDWNNRSGLFNNTPDHTGLVAFFTNNGATQCESMAYSTDEGKTWTEYGNNPVIPQPANTPDFRDPKVSWDNVHNKWVMTVAAGNKIQFYSSSNLKEWAYTGEFGAEGEASHAGVWECPDLYQMPVSGENGKSKWVLSINMGASATIDSPPAKGSGMMYVVGDFDGNKFVADPKYIANNNVGNNDSISGYYLLPGDTIKVYHSRTGGNELGEATVPAGKSSVNIQLNKKLSSGDGRVWISLVRNGVPGSRQEIHYLGEDTETNSNTQAASGKDILNPGFETGNLSGWTATGNEWTNKNVTDNTTWWGGVFNQSGKYHCWGFADPAIGGSGDAGTGILESSQFTLGGSGEINFLVGGGDDMKNLYVTLETADGKELNQFKASGTNSESYRRVVWDASAYIGQKLRIKVVDKSTGGWGHINVDDFHVYNTKNHVQSSTDLYPINWVDYGPDFYAGVTWNDTTLQDDVSRFKYGNHVPDGRRILLGWMSNWEYAGNTPTSTWRGSDSIPREEKLVDTSDGYKILQQPVENLKSLRKAPAKILTNTKVQSGSNLLSGISEDSYEITSKFNVNSTTAKEFGFKVRESDKQETTIGYNLETSTLFLDRSKSDSFNYPEYMPLKQQAPLKPDSNGNVEIQIFVDKGSVEVFGNNGLVSITDQIFSSDSSKGMELYSTGGGTHLDSLVVYPLKSAKFTPYIKPLAYNPNTVPRNILNGNFESGKLNGWTQTSGGVNTFTVSSDESTCDPNDKYFLSSGKNGNTNTGVLQSNYFKLSGNGQISLSVAGGNASDREYVALCDGATDRELFEATGNNNEIFQKVQWDASKYLGKVLYMKVVDYNWDNWGHINVRNIKIN
;
A
#
# COMPACT_ATOMS: atom_id res chain seq x y z
N MET A 1 18.42 -63.20 -0.99
CA MET A 1 19.04 -63.77 -2.22
C MET A 1 19.29 -62.66 -3.24
N LYS A 2 20.05 -62.96 -4.30
CA LYS A 2 20.51 -62.10 -5.42
C LYS A 2 19.34 -61.53 -6.28
N SER A 3 19.46 -60.50 -7.15
CA SER A 3 20.40 -59.35 -7.25
C SER A 3 20.11 -58.38 -8.44
N LYS A 4 20.29 -57.07 -8.23
CA LYS A 4 20.87 -56.03 -9.14
C LYS A 4 20.36 -55.78 -10.61
N ARG A 5 20.06 -54.48 -10.87
CA ARG A 5 20.36 -53.60 -12.06
C ARG A 5 19.63 -53.90 -13.40
N LEU A 6 19.19 -52.96 -14.27
CA LEU A 6 19.38 -51.51 -14.56
C LEU A 6 20.30 -51.19 -15.78
N ILE A 7 19.85 -50.25 -16.66
CA ILE A 7 20.57 -49.35 -17.63
C ILE A 7 20.20 -49.51 -19.14
N ALA A 8 19.56 -48.46 -19.71
CA ALA A 8 19.67 -47.79 -21.06
C ALA A 8 19.73 -48.61 -22.40
N LEU A 9 19.57 -48.08 -23.64
CA LEU A 9 19.36 -46.75 -24.31
C LEU A 9 18.62 -47.05 -25.70
N THR A 10 18.27 -46.23 -26.73
CA THR A 10 18.58 -44.87 -27.28
C THR A 10 17.51 -44.39 -28.33
N LEU A 11 17.72 -43.17 -28.89
CA LEU A 11 17.25 -42.47 -30.14
C LEU A 11 16.70 -43.28 -31.36
N SER A 12 15.99 -42.71 -32.39
CA SER A 12 15.45 -41.35 -32.66
C SER A 12 14.53 -41.22 -33.92
N ILE A 13 13.57 -40.28 -33.87
CA ILE A 13 13.10 -39.27 -34.88
C ILE A 13 12.92 -39.63 -36.38
N SER A 14 11.73 -39.29 -36.95
CA SER A 14 11.54 -38.56 -38.23
C SER A 14 10.09 -38.08 -38.46
N ILE A 15 9.87 -37.11 -39.36
CA ILE A 15 8.65 -36.27 -39.50
C ILE A 15 8.24 -36.13 -40.99
N PHE A 16 6.95 -35.97 -41.32
CA PHE A 16 6.47 -35.06 -42.40
C PHE A 16 4.97 -34.67 -42.27
N PHE A 17 4.57 -33.58 -42.94
CA PHE A 17 3.28 -32.86 -42.83
C PHE A 17 2.22 -33.26 -43.88
N VAL A 18 0.93 -32.94 -43.65
CA VAL A 18 0.12 -31.98 -44.46
C VAL A 18 -1.36 -31.85 -43.97
N LEU A 19 -1.79 -30.59 -43.81
CA LEU A 19 -3.16 -30.00 -43.82
C LEU A 19 -4.41 -30.81 -43.38
N GLY A 20 -5.03 -30.33 -42.29
CA GLY A 20 -6.27 -29.52 -42.44
C GLY A 20 -7.65 -30.18 -42.30
N ASN A 21 -8.22 -30.17 -41.09
CA ASN A 21 -9.59 -29.67 -40.85
C ASN A 21 -9.84 -29.39 -39.36
N GLY A 22 -10.51 -28.28 -39.05
CA GLY A 22 -10.75 -27.86 -37.67
C GLY A 22 -12.06 -28.42 -37.09
N THR A 23 -12.02 -28.88 -35.85
CA THR A 23 -13.21 -29.15 -35.02
C THR A 23 -13.19 -28.25 -33.79
N ILE A 24 -14.25 -27.46 -33.61
CA ILE A 24 -14.39 -26.58 -32.44
C ILE A 24 -14.79 -27.46 -31.24
N THR A 25 -13.81 -27.77 -30.39
CA THR A 25 -14.08 -28.32 -29.06
C THR A 25 -14.71 -27.23 -28.19
N LYS A 26 -16.00 -27.35 -27.89
CA LYS A 26 -16.62 -26.54 -26.83
C LYS A 26 -15.89 -26.83 -25.52
N ALA A 27 -15.36 -25.80 -24.88
CA ALA A 27 -14.91 -25.91 -23.50
C ALA A 27 -16.12 -26.27 -22.62
N ASN A 28 -16.01 -27.38 -21.88
CA ASN A 28 -16.98 -27.67 -20.83
C ASN A 28 -16.73 -26.69 -19.69
N ALA A 29 -17.68 -25.79 -19.45
CA ALA A 29 -17.64 -24.90 -18.29
C ALA A 29 -17.77 -25.75 -17.01
N THR A 30 -16.65 -25.96 -16.32
CA THR A 30 -16.62 -26.57 -14.99
C THR A 30 -17.31 -25.63 -14.01
N SER A 31 -18.43 -26.07 -13.42
CA SER A 31 -19.17 -25.31 -12.43
C SER A 31 -18.35 -25.15 -11.15
N SER A 32 -17.85 -23.93 -10.90
CA SER A 32 -17.23 -23.58 -9.61
C SER A 32 -18.29 -23.64 -8.50
N SER A 33 -18.07 -24.50 -7.50
CA SER A 33 -18.89 -24.51 -6.29
C SER A 33 -18.48 -23.36 -5.38
N THR A 34 -19.42 -22.52 -4.94
CA THR A 34 -19.08 -21.34 -4.13
C THR A 34 -18.76 -21.66 -2.66
N THR A 35 -18.85 -22.93 -2.28
CA THR A 35 -18.35 -23.52 -1.03
C THR A 35 -16.82 -23.65 -0.97
N THR A 36 -16.08 -23.05 -1.93
CA THR A 36 -14.61 -23.18 -2.05
C THR A 36 -13.88 -21.84 -1.95
N TYR A 37 -14.60 -20.72 -1.84
CA TYR A 37 -13.98 -19.39 -1.69
C TYR A 37 -13.56 -19.14 -0.24
N ARG A 38 -12.43 -18.45 -0.08
CA ARG A 38 -11.84 -18.02 1.20
C ARG A 38 -11.23 -19.10 2.11
N THR A 39 -11.28 -20.37 1.70
CA THR A 39 -10.57 -21.48 2.38
C THR A 39 -9.22 -21.83 1.75
N GLU A 40 -8.76 -21.09 0.73
CA GLU A 40 -7.46 -21.34 0.10
C GLU A 40 -6.29 -21.06 1.06
N GLU A 41 -5.14 -21.72 0.83
CA GLU A 41 -3.89 -21.37 1.54
C GLU A 41 -3.53 -19.90 1.22
N LEU A 42 -2.93 -19.20 2.19
CA LEU A 42 -2.58 -17.77 2.12
C LEU A 42 -3.73 -16.76 1.97
N ARG A 43 -4.98 -17.17 1.66
CA ARG A 43 -6.08 -16.21 1.45
C ARG A 43 -6.39 -15.44 2.75
N PRO A 44 -6.32 -14.09 2.73
CA PRO A 44 -6.71 -13.26 3.86
C PRO A 44 -8.14 -13.53 4.34
N GLN A 45 -8.29 -13.61 5.65
CA GLN A 45 -9.53 -13.87 6.36
C GLN A 45 -10.25 -12.57 6.73
N TYR A 46 -9.59 -11.41 6.76
CA TYR A 46 -10.25 -10.11 7.00
C TYR A 46 -9.81 -8.96 6.08
N HIS A 47 -8.85 -9.20 5.18
CA HIS A 47 -8.52 -8.24 4.11
C HIS A 47 -9.34 -8.50 2.83
N TYR A 48 -9.61 -7.45 2.04
CA TYR A 48 -10.30 -7.63 0.76
C TYR A 48 -9.38 -8.24 -0.31
N THR A 49 -9.98 -9.07 -1.16
CA THR A 49 -9.42 -9.71 -2.36
C THR A 49 -10.60 -9.98 -3.30
N PRO A 50 -10.42 -9.95 -4.62
CA PRO A 50 -11.47 -10.39 -5.54
C PRO A 50 -11.71 -11.90 -5.36
N ASP A 51 -12.92 -12.38 -5.67
CA ASP A 51 -13.22 -13.83 -5.61
C ASP A 51 -12.21 -14.68 -6.41
N ASN A 52 -11.76 -14.14 -7.54
CA ASN A 52 -10.79 -14.73 -8.47
C ASN A 52 -10.12 -13.64 -9.32
N GLY A 53 -9.02 -13.95 -10.01
CA GLY A 53 -8.31 -13.00 -10.89
C GLY A 53 -7.32 -12.09 -10.17
N TRP A 54 -6.75 -11.13 -10.90
CA TRP A 54 -5.77 -10.17 -10.39
C TRP A 54 -6.42 -8.87 -9.94
N MET A 55 -6.00 -8.35 -8.79
CA MET A 55 -6.29 -7.01 -8.29
C MET A 55 -4.99 -6.23 -8.04
N ASN A 56 -4.95 -4.97 -8.47
CA ASN A 56 -4.01 -3.97 -7.93
C ASN A 56 -4.75 -2.79 -7.28
N ASP A 57 -4.45 -1.57 -7.69
CA ASP A 57 -4.80 -0.30 -7.05
C ASP A 57 -6.27 -0.21 -6.60
N PRO A 58 -6.57 0.21 -5.37
CA PRO A 58 -7.91 0.64 -5.00
C PRO A 58 -8.27 1.93 -5.78
N ASN A 59 -9.51 2.00 -6.23
CA ASN A 59 -10.03 3.08 -7.08
C ASN A 59 -11.43 3.51 -6.63
N GLY A 60 -11.89 4.65 -7.12
CA GLY A 60 -13.31 5.02 -7.04
C GLY A 60 -13.87 5.16 -5.63
N MET A 61 -13.00 5.32 -4.63
CA MET A 61 -13.32 5.23 -3.20
C MET A 61 -14.31 6.31 -2.80
N VAL A 62 -15.56 5.96 -2.54
CA VAL A 62 -16.64 6.91 -2.20
C VAL A 62 -17.61 6.31 -1.18
N TYR A 63 -18.12 7.14 -0.26
CA TYR A 63 -19.26 6.77 0.57
C TYR A 63 -20.57 7.27 -0.05
N TYR A 64 -21.54 6.39 -0.25
CA TYR A 64 -22.83 6.76 -0.83
C TYR A 64 -23.97 5.87 -0.29
N HIS A 65 -25.13 6.49 -0.02
CA HIS A 65 -26.36 5.80 0.42
C HIS A 65 -26.16 4.76 1.54
N GLY A 66 -25.28 5.05 2.50
CA GLY A 66 -25.01 4.18 3.66
C GLY A 66 -23.96 3.08 3.42
N GLN A 67 -23.23 3.12 2.30
CA GLN A 67 -22.23 2.13 1.92
C GLN A 67 -20.90 2.78 1.55
N TYR A 68 -19.80 2.15 1.95
CA TYR A 68 -18.47 2.40 1.40
C TYR A 68 -18.34 1.59 0.12
N HIS A 69 -18.05 2.27 -0.99
CA HIS A 69 -17.72 1.65 -2.27
C HIS A 69 -16.20 1.56 -2.39
N LEU A 70 -15.75 0.39 -2.83
CA LEU A 70 -14.37 0.05 -3.19
C LEU A 70 -14.39 -0.42 -4.64
N PHE A 71 -13.84 0.38 -5.55
CA PHE A 71 -13.51 -0.09 -6.89
C PHE A 71 -12.02 -0.44 -6.92
N TYR A 72 -11.56 -1.19 -7.91
CA TYR A 72 -10.16 -1.61 -7.96
C TYR A 72 -9.74 -2.05 -9.36
N GLN A 73 -8.47 -1.83 -9.71
CA GLN A 73 -7.87 -2.31 -10.95
C GLN A 73 -7.93 -3.83 -11.00
N TYR A 74 -8.58 -4.38 -12.02
CA TYR A 74 -9.01 -5.78 -12.04
C TYR A 74 -8.77 -6.47 -13.39
N ASN A 75 -8.18 -7.67 -13.37
CA ASN A 75 -8.21 -8.59 -14.51
C ASN A 75 -9.11 -9.81 -14.18
N PRO A 76 -10.34 -9.88 -14.71
CA PRO A 76 -11.24 -11.01 -14.50
C PRO A 76 -10.86 -12.30 -15.23
N GLN A 77 -9.78 -12.30 -16.05
CA GLN A 77 -9.41 -13.44 -16.90
C GLN A 77 -8.08 -14.11 -16.48
N SER A 78 -7.31 -13.53 -15.57
CA SER A 78 -5.99 -14.04 -15.15
C SER A 78 -5.60 -13.51 -13.78
N THR A 79 -4.78 -14.27 -13.05
CA THR A 79 -4.06 -13.83 -11.84
C THR A 79 -2.73 -13.12 -12.15
N VAL A 80 -2.64 -12.53 -13.34
CA VAL A 80 -1.55 -11.65 -13.78
C VAL A 80 -2.17 -10.40 -14.40
N TRP A 81 -1.50 -9.26 -14.22
CA TRP A 81 -1.85 -8.00 -14.86
C TRP A 81 -2.06 -8.16 -16.38
N GLY A 82 -3.01 -7.40 -16.94
CA GLY A 82 -3.51 -7.53 -18.31
C GLY A 82 -4.65 -6.55 -18.55
N PRO A 83 -5.55 -6.78 -19.53
CA PRO A 83 -6.61 -5.83 -19.89
C PRO A 83 -7.45 -5.37 -18.69
N MET A 84 -7.27 -4.13 -18.26
CA MET A 84 -7.73 -3.64 -16.97
C MET A 84 -9.20 -3.19 -17.01
N HIS A 85 -9.94 -3.67 -16.02
CA HIS A 85 -11.32 -3.32 -15.71
C HIS A 85 -11.35 -2.66 -14.32
N TRP A 86 -12.44 -1.99 -13.96
CA TRP A 86 -12.73 -1.72 -12.55
C TRP A 86 -13.63 -2.83 -11.98
N GLY A 87 -13.08 -3.60 -11.05
CA GLY A 87 -13.88 -4.40 -10.13
C GLY A 87 -14.65 -3.50 -9.16
N HIS A 88 -15.62 -4.06 -8.43
CA HIS A 88 -16.42 -3.32 -7.46
C HIS A 88 -16.82 -4.20 -6.27
N ALA A 89 -16.69 -3.65 -5.07
CA ALA A 89 -17.25 -4.18 -3.85
C ALA A 89 -17.89 -3.06 -3.00
N VAL A 90 -18.81 -3.45 -2.12
CA VAL A 90 -19.44 -2.57 -1.14
C VAL A 90 -19.36 -3.14 0.27
N SER A 91 -19.25 -2.24 1.26
CA SER A 91 -19.32 -2.56 2.68
C SER A 91 -20.15 -1.53 3.43
N LYS A 92 -20.68 -1.91 4.61
CA LYS A 92 -21.33 -0.99 5.56
C LYS A 92 -20.43 -0.65 6.76
N ASP A 93 -19.31 -1.35 6.92
CA ASP A 93 -18.45 -1.31 8.10
C ASP A 93 -16.95 -1.40 7.78
N LEU A 94 -16.56 -1.35 6.50
CA LEU A 94 -15.21 -1.50 5.97
C LEU A 94 -14.54 -2.87 6.22
N VAL A 95 -15.25 -3.83 6.80
CA VAL A 95 -14.71 -5.15 7.19
C VAL A 95 -15.43 -6.28 6.44
N ASN A 96 -16.76 -6.23 6.41
CA ASN A 96 -17.60 -7.21 5.72
C ASN A 96 -17.93 -6.68 4.32
N TRP A 97 -17.54 -7.41 3.28
CA TRP A 97 -17.58 -6.96 1.89
C TRP A 97 -18.49 -7.84 1.04
N LYS A 98 -19.27 -7.20 0.14
CA LYS A 98 -19.98 -7.86 -0.95
C LYS A 98 -19.34 -7.43 -2.26
N GLN A 99 -18.88 -8.37 -3.08
CA GLN A 99 -18.48 -8.10 -4.46
C GLN A 99 -19.76 -7.85 -5.29
N GLU A 100 -19.71 -6.84 -6.15
CA GLU A 100 -20.79 -6.42 -7.06
C GLU A 100 -20.31 -6.66 -8.53
N PRO A 101 -21.11 -6.33 -9.57
CA PRO A 101 -20.66 -6.47 -10.96
C PRO A 101 -19.38 -5.68 -11.27
N ILE A 102 -18.68 -6.06 -12.34
CA ILE A 102 -17.61 -5.23 -12.93
C ILE A 102 -18.22 -3.87 -13.32
N ALA A 103 -17.63 -2.79 -12.81
CA ALA A 103 -18.16 -1.44 -12.94
C ALA A 103 -17.82 -0.81 -14.31
N LEU A 104 -16.55 -0.87 -14.70
CA LEU A 104 -16.03 -0.38 -15.97
C LEU A 104 -15.19 -1.48 -16.63
N ALA A 105 -15.22 -1.53 -17.96
CA ALA A 105 -14.48 -2.52 -18.77
C ALA A 105 -13.81 -1.80 -19.96
N PRO A 106 -12.72 -2.35 -20.54
CA PRO A 106 -12.02 -1.76 -21.67
C PRO A 106 -12.96 -1.36 -22.81
N ASP A 107 -12.75 -0.15 -23.33
CA ASP A 107 -13.61 0.48 -24.32
C ASP A 107 -12.87 0.72 -25.66
N LYS A 108 -13.38 1.63 -26.49
CA LYS A 108 -12.77 2.02 -27.79
C LYS A 108 -11.47 2.85 -27.65
N ASN A 109 -11.25 3.48 -26.50
CA ASN A 109 -10.13 4.36 -26.18
C ASN A 109 -8.98 3.57 -25.51
N GLY A 110 -9.28 2.52 -24.74
CA GLY A 110 -8.28 1.62 -24.18
C GLY A 110 -8.76 0.79 -22.98
N ASP A 111 -7.79 0.22 -22.26
CA ASP A 111 -8.02 -0.38 -20.94
C ASP A 111 -8.39 0.70 -19.91
N ILE A 112 -9.10 0.30 -18.85
CA ILE A 112 -9.50 1.22 -17.76
C ILE A 112 -8.42 1.21 -16.69
N PHE A 113 -7.75 2.34 -16.51
CA PHE A 113 -6.72 2.56 -15.50
C PHE A 113 -7.29 3.27 -14.26
N SER A 114 -6.44 3.47 -13.26
CA SER A 114 -6.82 3.95 -11.92
C SER A 114 -7.48 5.33 -11.92
N GLY A 115 -8.13 5.68 -10.82
CA GLY A 115 -8.90 6.90 -10.70
C GLY A 115 -9.89 6.91 -9.54
N SER A 116 -10.87 7.81 -9.60
CA SER A 116 -11.72 8.19 -8.45
C SER A 116 -13.21 8.32 -8.80
N VAL A 117 -14.05 8.40 -7.77
CA VAL A 117 -15.50 8.64 -7.90
C VAL A 117 -15.89 9.76 -6.94
N VAL A 118 -16.80 10.62 -7.38
CA VAL A 118 -17.43 11.67 -6.57
C VAL A 118 -18.95 11.57 -6.63
N VAL A 119 -19.61 12.07 -5.58
CA VAL A 119 -21.07 12.27 -5.57
C VAL A 119 -21.37 13.67 -6.08
N ASP A 120 -22.15 13.80 -7.15
CA ASP A 120 -22.59 15.12 -7.65
C ASP A 120 -23.85 15.59 -6.90
N TRP A 121 -23.69 15.89 -5.61
CA TRP A 121 -24.76 16.30 -4.67
C TRP A 121 -25.62 17.49 -5.13
N ASN A 122 -25.14 18.27 -6.10
CA ASN A 122 -25.82 19.47 -6.60
C ASN A 122 -26.12 19.40 -8.11
N ASN A 123 -25.99 18.22 -8.74
CA ASN A 123 -26.19 18.02 -10.18
C ASN A 123 -25.43 19.03 -11.06
N ARG A 124 -24.21 19.42 -10.67
CA ARG A 124 -23.37 20.38 -11.40
C ARG A 124 -23.01 19.87 -12.80
N SER A 125 -22.98 18.56 -12.99
CA SER A 125 -22.86 17.89 -14.29
C SER A 125 -24.12 17.98 -15.16
N GLY A 126 -25.31 18.11 -14.56
CA GLY A 126 -26.60 18.00 -15.24
C GLY A 126 -27.00 16.57 -15.64
N LEU A 127 -26.23 15.55 -15.24
CA LEU A 127 -26.46 14.15 -15.62
C LEU A 127 -27.64 13.53 -14.85
N PHE A 128 -27.96 14.06 -13.67
CA PHE A 128 -28.91 13.46 -12.72
C PHE A 128 -30.31 14.08 -12.78
N ASN A 129 -30.64 14.80 -13.85
CA ASN A 129 -31.96 15.41 -14.08
C ASN A 129 -33.14 14.42 -14.00
N ASN A 130 -32.88 13.12 -14.19
CA ASN A 130 -33.88 12.05 -14.17
C ASN A 130 -33.84 11.14 -12.92
N THR A 131 -32.95 11.39 -11.94
CA THR A 131 -32.99 10.68 -10.65
C THR A 131 -33.96 11.38 -9.67
N PRO A 132 -34.52 10.67 -8.66
CA PRO A 132 -35.57 11.23 -7.78
C PRO A 132 -35.09 12.36 -6.85
N ASP A 133 -33.78 12.40 -6.61
CA ASP A 133 -33.05 13.30 -5.71
C ASP A 133 -32.24 14.37 -6.46
N HIS A 134 -32.01 14.16 -7.76
CA HIS A 134 -31.03 14.82 -8.61
C HIS A 134 -29.57 14.58 -8.24
N THR A 135 -29.26 13.42 -7.64
CA THR A 135 -27.89 13.04 -7.28
C THR A 135 -27.49 11.68 -7.86
N GLY A 136 -26.19 11.39 -7.83
CA GLY A 136 -25.62 10.14 -8.30
C GLY A 136 -24.09 10.20 -8.34
N LEU A 137 -23.48 9.11 -8.83
CA LEU A 137 -22.03 8.95 -8.83
C LEU A 137 -21.42 9.28 -10.18
N VAL A 138 -20.25 9.94 -10.16
CA VAL A 138 -19.44 10.25 -11.33
C VAL A 138 -18.04 9.70 -11.13
N ALA A 139 -17.62 8.78 -11.99
CA ALA A 139 -16.28 8.22 -12.04
C ALA A 139 -15.39 9.05 -12.97
N PHE A 140 -14.12 9.19 -12.60
CA PHE A 140 -13.03 9.69 -13.41
C PHE A 140 -11.93 8.64 -13.43
N PHE A 141 -11.47 8.28 -14.62
CA PHE A 141 -10.53 7.19 -14.85
C PHE A 141 -9.68 7.49 -16.07
N THR A 142 -8.46 6.98 -16.09
CA THR A 142 -7.62 7.06 -17.28
C THR A 142 -8.02 5.95 -18.27
N ASN A 143 -8.26 6.29 -19.54
CA ASN A 143 -8.21 5.30 -20.62
C ASN A 143 -6.74 5.12 -21.03
N ASN A 144 -6.21 3.91 -20.93
CA ASN A 144 -4.86 3.56 -21.39
C ASN A 144 -4.92 2.79 -22.73
N GLY A 145 -4.66 3.50 -23.84
CA GLY A 145 -4.65 2.93 -25.18
C GLY A 145 -3.45 3.39 -26.01
N ALA A 146 -3.70 4.02 -27.15
CA ALA A 146 -2.63 4.64 -27.96
C ALA A 146 -2.01 5.90 -27.29
N THR A 147 -2.71 6.43 -26.29
CA THR A 147 -2.39 7.55 -25.41
C THR A 147 -3.04 7.27 -24.05
N GLN A 148 -2.55 7.89 -22.98
CA GLN A 148 -3.26 7.93 -21.69
C GLN A 148 -4.05 9.23 -21.57
N CYS A 149 -5.34 9.15 -21.21
CA CYS A 149 -6.22 10.32 -21.17
C CYS A 149 -7.39 10.15 -20.19
N GLU A 150 -7.85 11.24 -19.60
CA GLU A 150 -8.86 11.19 -18.54
C GLU A 150 -10.26 11.22 -19.13
N SER A 151 -11.05 10.22 -18.75
CA SER A 151 -12.43 9.99 -19.15
C SER A 151 -13.35 10.01 -17.94
N MET A 152 -14.66 10.15 -18.19
CA MET A 152 -15.67 10.08 -17.13
C MET A 152 -16.82 9.13 -17.48
N ALA A 153 -17.43 8.56 -16.45
CA ALA A 153 -18.68 7.80 -16.53
C ALA A 153 -19.60 8.17 -15.36
N TYR A 154 -20.88 7.85 -15.45
CA TYR A 154 -21.84 8.13 -14.37
C TYR A 154 -22.78 6.96 -14.10
N SER A 155 -23.19 6.82 -12.83
CA SER A 155 -24.14 5.81 -12.36
C SER A 155 -25.32 6.48 -11.67
N THR A 156 -26.53 6.00 -12.00
CA THR A 156 -27.82 6.42 -11.42
C THR A 156 -28.43 5.36 -10.50
N ASP A 157 -27.68 4.30 -10.20
CA ASP A 157 -28.14 3.09 -9.52
C ASP A 157 -27.18 2.60 -8.41
N GLU A 158 -26.54 3.55 -7.71
CA GLU A 158 -25.60 3.29 -6.60
C GLU A 158 -24.34 2.52 -7.05
N GLY A 159 -23.78 2.91 -8.20
CA GLY A 159 -22.49 2.41 -8.71
C GLY A 159 -22.54 1.04 -9.39
N LYS A 160 -23.73 0.45 -9.57
CA LYS A 160 -23.90 -0.93 -10.07
C LYS A 160 -23.83 -1.04 -11.59
N THR A 161 -24.29 -0.01 -12.30
CA THR A 161 -24.08 0.13 -13.74
C THR A 161 -23.59 1.54 -14.06
N TRP A 162 -22.74 1.65 -15.08
CA TRP A 162 -22.12 2.89 -15.49
C TRP A 162 -22.43 3.21 -16.95
N THR A 163 -22.66 4.49 -17.23
CA THR A 163 -22.82 5.03 -18.58
C THR A 163 -21.62 5.90 -18.90
N GLU A 164 -20.87 5.55 -19.95
CA GLU A 164 -19.81 6.40 -20.51
C GLU A 164 -20.34 7.79 -20.86
N TYR A 165 -19.54 8.83 -20.61
CA TYR A 165 -19.84 10.16 -21.12
C TYR A 165 -19.48 10.26 -22.61
N GLY A 166 -20.47 10.57 -23.45
CA GLY A 166 -20.34 10.51 -24.91
C GLY A 166 -19.28 11.41 -25.56
N ASN A 167 -18.72 12.36 -24.81
CA ASN A 167 -17.66 13.27 -25.26
C ASN A 167 -16.26 12.90 -24.69
N ASN A 168 -16.08 11.70 -24.11
CA ASN A 168 -14.79 11.23 -23.60
C ASN A 168 -13.69 11.20 -24.69
N PRO A 169 -12.42 11.52 -24.36
CA PRO A 169 -11.93 11.90 -23.03
C PRO A 169 -12.26 13.36 -22.65
N VAL A 170 -12.42 13.62 -21.35
CA VAL A 170 -12.60 14.98 -20.80
C VAL A 170 -11.29 15.75 -20.69
N ILE A 171 -10.14 15.07 -20.56
CA ILE A 171 -8.81 15.67 -20.69
C ILE A 171 -7.93 14.75 -21.58
N PRO A 172 -7.58 15.17 -22.82
CA PRO A 172 -6.64 14.42 -23.65
C PRO A 172 -5.20 14.56 -23.14
N GLN A 173 -4.33 13.60 -23.48
CA GLN A 173 -2.92 13.60 -23.06
C GLN A 173 -2.23 14.94 -23.41
N PRO A 174 -1.64 15.67 -22.44
CA PRO A 174 -0.88 16.87 -22.75
C PRO A 174 0.39 16.54 -23.55
N ALA A 175 0.74 17.40 -24.49
CA ALA A 175 1.92 17.20 -25.34
C ALA A 175 3.21 17.08 -24.51
N ASN A 176 4.08 16.13 -24.88
CA ASN A 176 5.34 15.82 -24.20
C ASN A 176 5.20 15.41 -22.72
N THR A 177 4.01 14.99 -22.29
CA THR A 177 3.79 14.39 -20.96
C THR A 177 3.76 12.86 -21.10
N PRO A 178 4.89 12.15 -20.91
CA PRO A 178 4.84 10.71 -20.67
C PRO A 178 4.07 10.47 -19.37
N ASP A 179 3.40 9.31 -19.26
CA ASP A 179 2.69 8.88 -18.05
C ASP A 179 1.70 9.92 -17.49
N PHE A 180 0.51 10.00 -18.10
CA PHE A 180 -0.55 10.94 -17.73
C PHE A 180 -1.76 10.15 -17.23
N ARG A 181 -1.92 10.00 -15.91
CA ARG A 181 -2.90 9.05 -15.33
C ARG A 181 -3.33 9.32 -13.88
N ASP A 182 -4.29 8.53 -13.44
CA ASP A 182 -4.78 8.35 -12.07
C ASP A 182 -5.49 9.60 -11.49
N PRO A 183 -6.59 10.07 -12.11
CA PRO A 183 -7.26 11.29 -11.73
C PRO A 183 -8.04 11.15 -10.42
N LYS A 184 -7.50 11.73 -9.34
CA LYS A 184 -8.26 11.99 -8.11
C LYS A 184 -9.06 13.28 -8.28
N VAL A 185 -10.39 13.18 -8.25
CA VAL A 185 -11.30 14.32 -8.18
C VAL A 185 -11.81 14.50 -6.75
N SER A 186 -11.81 15.75 -6.28
CA SER A 186 -12.36 16.16 -4.99
C SER A 186 -13.06 17.52 -5.11
N TRP A 187 -13.89 17.85 -4.11
CA TRP A 187 -14.60 19.14 -4.05
C TRP A 187 -13.87 20.11 -3.11
N ASP A 188 -13.44 21.25 -3.67
CA ASP A 188 -12.82 22.34 -2.93
C ASP A 188 -13.91 23.28 -2.39
N ASN A 189 -14.18 23.17 -1.09
CA ASN A 189 -15.14 24.02 -0.38
C ASN A 189 -14.66 25.45 -0.16
N VAL A 190 -13.35 25.69 -0.10
CA VAL A 190 -12.78 27.03 0.14
C VAL A 190 -12.94 27.89 -1.13
N HIS A 191 -12.76 27.27 -2.31
CA HIS A 191 -12.82 27.95 -3.60
C HIS A 191 -14.08 27.61 -4.43
N ASN A 192 -15.00 26.81 -3.88
CA ASN A 192 -16.30 26.42 -4.47
C ASN A 192 -16.16 25.88 -5.91
N LYS A 193 -15.26 24.91 -6.10
CA LYS A 193 -15.00 24.25 -7.40
C LYS A 193 -14.59 22.79 -7.24
N TRP A 194 -14.74 22.01 -8.31
CA TRP A 194 -14.11 20.69 -8.39
C TRP A 194 -12.63 20.85 -8.73
N VAL A 195 -11.79 20.01 -8.14
CA VAL A 195 -10.36 19.92 -8.41
C VAL A 195 -10.06 18.49 -8.85
N MET A 196 -9.27 18.34 -9.91
CA MET A 196 -8.70 17.07 -10.35
C MET A 196 -7.19 17.13 -10.18
N THR A 197 -6.64 16.13 -9.51
CA THR A 197 -5.22 15.92 -9.26
C THR A 197 -4.81 14.69 -10.05
N VAL A 198 -3.81 14.81 -10.93
CA VAL A 198 -3.43 13.76 -11.89
C VAL A 198 -1.91 13.66 -11.98
N ALA A 199 -1.38 12.44 -12.10
CA ALA A 199 0.04 12.22 -12.33
C ALA A 199 0.39 12.51 -13.79
N ALA A 200 1.55 13.13 -14.03
CA ALA A 200 1.95 13.68 -15.32
C ALA A 200 3.47 13.62 -15.51
N GLY A 201 4.01 12.41 -15.63
CA GLY A 201 5.44 12.13 -15.69
C GLY A 201 6.11 12.35 -14.33
N ASN A 202 6.96 13.37 -14.23
CA ASN A 202 7.70 13.72 -13.01
C ASN A 202 7.01 14.82 -12.17
N LYS A 203 5.68 14.93 -12.26
CA LYS A 203 4.92 15.95 -11.53
C LYS A 203 3.47 15.57 -11.37
N ILE A 204 2.83 16.21 -10.39
CA ILE A 204 1.37 16.21 -10.24
C ILE A 204 0.83 17.49 -10.90
N GLN A 205 -0.20 17.37 -11.73
CA GLN A 205 -0.93 18.50 -12.31
C GLN A 205 -2.28 18.67 -11.61
N PHE A 206 -2.70 19.93 -11.47
CA PHE A 206 -3.99 20.33 -10.92
C PHE A 206 -4.84 20.96 -12.01
N TYR A 207 -6.06 20.46 -12.16
CA TYR A 207 -7.11 21.01 -13.01
C TYR A 207 -8.31 21.40 -12.15
N SER A 208 -9.16 22.32 -12.61
CA SER A 208 -10.42 22.62 -11.93
C SER A 208 -11.61 22.73 -12.88
N SER A 209 -12.80 22.46 -12.35
CA SER A 209 -14.08 22.47 -13.08
C SER A 209 -15.21 23.04 -12.24
N SER A 210 -16.17 23.69 -12.91
CA SER A 210 -17.47 24.07 -12.32
C SER A 210 -18.55 23.01 -12.51
N ASN A 211 -18.38 22.08 -13.46
CA ASN A 211 -19.44 21.24 -14.00
C ASN A 211 -19.05 19.77 -14.28
N LEU A 212 -17.90 19.31 -13.78
CA LEU A 212 -17.35 17.95 -13.92
C LEU A 212 -16.96 17.52 -15.34
N LYS A 213 -17.26 18.29 -16.39
CA LYS A 213 -17.03 17.91 -17.81
C LYS A 213 -15.98 18.79 -18.48
N GLU A 214 -15.99 20.08 -18.19
CA GLU A 214 -15.04 21.07 -18.71
C GLU A 214 -13.97 21.34 -17.66
N TRP A 215 -12.71 21.05 -17.99
CA TRP A 215 -11.57 21.14 -17.07
C TRP A 215 -10.53 22.14 -17.58
N ALA A 216 -10.09 23.03 -16.69
CA ALA A 216 -9.01 23.98 -16.96
C ALA A 216 -7.80 23.66 -16.08
N TYR A 217 -6.62 23.53 -16.69
CA TYR A 217 -5.35 23.41 -15.97
C TYR A 217 -5.10 24.66 -15.10
N THR A 218 -4.69 24.47 -13.86
CA THR A 218 -4.48 25.54 -12.87
C THR A 218 -3.07 25.59 -12.27
N GLY A 219 -2.33 24.48 -12.27
CA GLY A 219 -0.99 24.43 -11.70
C GLY A 219 -0.40 23.03 -11.62
N GLU A 220 0.78 22.93 -11.02
CA GLU A 220 1.52 21.68 -10.84
C GLU A 220 2.43 21.73 -9.60
N PHE A 221 2.93 20.56 -9.18
CA PHE A 221 3.89 20.34 -8.09
C PHE A 221 4.87 19.22 -8.48
N GLY A 222 6.14 19.33 -8.09
CA GLY A 222 7.22 18.35 -8.35
C GLY A 222 8.17 18.74 -9.50
N ALA A 223 7.79 19.72 -10.32
CA ALA A 223 8.54 20.12 -11.51
C ALA A 223 9.92 20.75 -11.22
N GLU A 224 10.12 21.31 -10.02
CA GLU A 224 11.38 21.87 -9.52
C GLU A 224 12.08 20.91 -8.54
N GLY A 225 11.71 19.63 -8.60
CA GLY A 225 12.30 18.54 -7.82
C GLY A 225 11.73 18.38 -6.41
N GLU A 226 10.62 19.02 -6.05
CA GLU A 226 10.19 19.21 -4.65
C GLU A 226 9.99 17.94 -3.79
N ALA A 227 9.99 16.73 -4.37
CA ALA A 227 9.90 15.46 -3.66
C ALA A 227 10.68 14.34 -4.40
N SER A 228 10.69 13.12 -3.86
CA SER A 228 11.40 11.98 -4.47
C SER A 228 10.87 11.66 -5.87
N HIS A 229 11.77 11.54 -6.85
CA HIS A 229 11.48 11.09 -8.22
C HIS A 229 12.08 9.71 -8.52
N ALA A 230 12.34 8.89 -7.49
CA ALA A 230 13.00 7.60 -7.65
C ALA A 230 12.25 6.60 -8.55
N GLY A 231 10.93 6.74 -8.65
CA GLY A 231 10.06 5.96 -9.53
C GLY A 231 8.98 6.85 -10.15
N VAL A 232 8.26 6.32 -11.13
CA VAL A 232 7.14 7.05 -11.79
C VAL A 232 6.09 7.43 -10.74
N TRP A 233 5.59 8.67 -10.79
CA TRP A 233 4.52 9.11 -9.90
C TRP A 233 3.17 8.59 -10.38
N GLU A 234 2.38 8.05 -9.45
CA GLU A 234 1.09 7.41 -9.70
C GLU A 234 0.12 7.72 -8.54
N CYS A 235 -1.17 7.44 -8.75
CA CYS A 235 -2.26 7.51 -7.77
C CYS A 235 -2.14 8.66 -6.74
N PRO A 236 -2.09 9.93 -7.18
CA PRO A 236 -2.03 11.06 -6.25
C PRO A 236 -3.37 11.28 -5.54
N ASP A 237 -3.34 11.80 -4.32
CA ASP A 237 -4.54 12.23 -3.61
C ASP A 237 -4.30 13.58 -2.91
N LEU A 238 -5.25 14.51 -3.05
CA LEU A 238 -5.19 15.87 -2.51
C LEU A 238 -6.40 16.11 -1.62
N TYR A 239 -6.16 16.23 -0.32
CA TYR A 239 -7.20 16.37 0.69
C TYR A 239 -6.78 17.30 1.84
N GLN A 240 -7.77 17.90 2.49
CA GLN A 240 -7.57 18.73 3.67
C GLN A 240 -7.75 17.88 4.95
N MET A 241 -6.91 18.12 5.96
CA MET A 241 -7.01 17.51 7.28
C MET A 241 -6.99 18.58 8.39
N PRO A 242 -7.81 18.44 9.45
CA PRO A 242 -7.65 19.23 10.66
C PRO A 242 -6.39 18.77 11.44
N VAL A 243 -5.71 19.69 12.10
CA VAL A 243 -4.55 19.36 12.96
C VAL A 243 -5.03 18.99 14.36
N SER A 244 -4.69 17.78 14.79
CA SER A 244 -5.19 17.18 16.03
C SER A 244 -4.73 17.99 17.26
N GLY A 245 -5.69 18.49 18.03
CA GLY A 245 -5.44 19.31 19.23
C GLY A 245 -5.39 20.82 18.98
N GLU A 246 -5.41 21.28 17.73
CA GLU A 246 -5.37 22.70 17.38
C GLU A 246 -6.68 23.15 16.71
N ASN A 247 -7.63 23.58 17.54
CA ASN A 247 -8.95 24.02 17.11
C ASN A 247 -8.89 25.09 16.00
N GLY A 248 -9.49 24.79 14.84
CA GLY A 248 -9.57 25.69 13.69
C GLY A 248 -8.31 25.74 12.82
N LYS A 249 -7.30 24.91 13.08
CA LYS A 249 -6.12 24.75 12.22
C LYS A 249 -6.31 23.53 11.32
N SER A 250 -6.16 23.72 10.02
CA SER A 250 -6.18 22.66 9.01
C SER A 250 -5.04 22.86 8.03
N LYS A 251 -4.56 21.77 7.43
CA LYS A 251 -3.54 21.76 6.37
C LYS A 251 -4.00 20.91 5.20
N TRP A 252 -3.41 21.15 4.03
CA TRP A 252 -3.57 20.27 2.88
C TRP A 252 -2.47 19.21 2.89
N VAL A 253 -2.85 18.01 2.48
CA VAL A 253 -1.96 16.87 2.28
C VAL A 253 -2.06 16.48 0.81
N LEU A 254 -0.89 16.39 0.17
CA LEU A 254 -0.72 15.78 -1.14
C LEU A 254 0.04 14.47 -0.93
N SER A 255 -0.65 13.35 -1.05
CA SER A 255 -0.01 12.04 -1.09
C SER A 255 0.25 11.60 -2.52
N ILE A 256 1.38 10.94 -2.74
CA ILE A 256 1.89 10.53 -4.05
C ILE A 256 2.39 9.09 -3.91
N ASN A 257 1.93 8.21 -4.80
CA ASN A 257 2.44 6.85 -4.90
C ASN A 257 3.60 6.83 -5.93
N MET A 258 4.58 5.97 -5.71
CA MET A 258 5.78 5.84 -6.54
C MET A 258 5.96 4.40 -7.03
N GLY A 259 5.99 4.23 -8.35
CA GLY A 259 6.31 2.96 -9.01
C GLY A 259 7.68 2.40 -8.61
N ALA A 260 7.90 1.12 -8.90
CA ALA A 260 9.01 0.38 -8.30
C ALA A 260 10.41 0.93 -8.59
N SER A 261 11.25 0.98 -7.54
CA SER A 261 12.61 1.54 -7.64
C SER A 261 13.58 1.00 -6.58
N ALA A 262 14.88 1.04 -6.91
CA ALA A 262 16.00 0.54 -6.10
C ALA A 262 17.00 1.63 -5.65
N THR A 263 16.80 2.89 -6.06
CA THR A 263 17.68 4.03 -5.77
C THR A 263 17.67 4.42 -4.28
N ILE A 264 18.47 5.44 -3.92
CA ILE A 264 18.49 5.96 -2.55
C ILE A 264 17.16 6.62 -2.14
N ASP A 265 16.53 7.37 -3.05
CA ASP A 265 15.27 8.11 -2.85
C ASP A 265 13.99 7.23 -2.92
N SER A 266 14.14 5.94 -3.22
CA SER A 266 13.04 4.96 -3.24
C SER A 266 12.49 4.68 -1.83
N PRO A 267 11.27 4.12 -1.69
CA PRO A 267 10.65 3.76 -0.41
C PRO A 267 11.57 2.99 0.56
N PRO A 268 11.31 2.99 1.88
CA PRO A 268 12.23 2.42 2.88
C PRO A 268 12.55 0.95 2.63
N ALA A 269 11.53 0.16 2.27
CA ALA A 269 11.65 -1.25 1.90
C ALA A 269 11.91 -1.50 0.39
N LYS A 270 12.19 -0.42 -0.37
CA LYS A 270 12.41 -0.40 -1.83
C LYS A 270 11.22 -0.98 -2.63
N GLY A 271 11.38 -1.10 -3.94
CA GLY A 271 10.27 -1.39 -4.84
C GLY A 271 9.30 -0.20 -4.87
N SER A 272 7.99 -0.48 -4.98
CA SER A 272 6.92 0.53 -5.00
C SER A 272 6.46 0.95 -3.59
N GLY A 273 5.95 2.17 -3.41
CA GLY A 273 5.46 2.65 -2.10
C GLY A 273 4.81 4.03 -2.14
N MET A 274 4.45 4.59 -0.97
CA MET A 274 3.64 5.80 -0.85
C MET A 274 4.28 6.87 0.06
N MET A 275 4.35 8.11 -0.43
CA MET A 275 4.81 9.28 0.33
C MET A 275 3.72 10.35 0.48
N TYR A 276 3.91 11.29 1.41
CA TYR A 276 3.07 12.48 1.54
C TYR A 276 3.84 13.76 1.85
N VAL A 277 3.31 14.86 1.32
CA VAL A 277 3.76 16.23 1.57
C VAL A 277 2.62 17.00 2.22
N VAL A 278 2.93 17.77 3.26
CA VAL A 278 1.98 18.65 3.97
C VAL A 278 2.24 20.09 3.53
N GLY A 279 1.20 20.89 3.37
CA GLY A 279 1.30 22.26 2.88
C GLY A 279 -0.04 22.97 2.79
N ASP A 280 -0.13 23.99 1.95
CA ASP A 280 -1.35 24.76 1.66
C ASP A 280 -1.71 24.69 0.17
N PHE A 281 -2.99 24.85 -0.15
CA PHE A 281 -3.50 24.84 -1.53
C PHE A 281 -4.39 26.06 -1.77
N ASP A 282 -4.06 26.88 -2.78
CA ASP A 282 -4.77 28.14 -3.10
C ASP A 282 -5.95 27.95 -4.09
N GLY A 283 -6.38 26.69 -4.25
CA GLY A 283 -7.33 26.28 -5.28
C GLY A 283 -6.67 25.94 -6.63
N ASN A 284 -5.40 26.33 -6.86
CA ASN A 284 -4.74 26.23 -8.18
C ASN A 284 -3.38 25.51 -8.10
N LYS A 285 -2.61 25.79 -7.04
CA LYS A 285 -1.29 25.23 -6.75
C LYS A 285 -1.20 24.75 -5.31
N PHE A 286 -0.49 23.65 -5.13
CA PHE A 286 -0.04 23.17 -3.82
C PHE A 286 1.32 23.79 -3.50
N VAL A 287 1.46 24.33 -2.28
CA VAL A 287 2.72 24.88 -1.76
C VAL A 287 3.05 24.12 -0.48
N ALA A 288 4.07 23.28 -0.57
CA ALA A 288 4.54 22.47 0.55
C ALA A 288 5.07 23.32 1.72
N ASP A 289 4.91 22.82 2.95
CA ASP A 289 5.51 23.42 4.13
C ASP A 289 7.04 23.21 4.12
N PRO A 290 7.85 24.28 4.27
CA PRO A 290 9.30 24.19 4.34
C PRO A 290 9.80 23.18 5.39
N LYS A 291 10.83 22.41 5.04
CA LYS A 291 11.55 21.55 5.98
C LYS A 291 13.03 21.91 6.01
N TYR A 292 13.64 21.73 7.17
CA TYR A 292 15.05 22.07 7.40
C TYR A 292 15.75 20.95 8.18
N ILE A 293 16.98 20.64 7.79
CA ILE A 293 17.88 19.68 8.44
C ILE A 293 19.12 20.44 8.92
N ALA A 294 19.61 20.13 10.12
CA ALA A 294 20.80 20.75 10.69
C ALA A 294 21.94 19.72 10.82
N ASN A 295 23.06 20.00 10.15
CA ASN A 295 24.22 19.13 10.06
C ASN A 295 25.35 19.71 10.93
N ASN A 296 25.64 19.02 12.04
CA ASN A 296 26.68 19.41 13.00
C ASN A 296 27.96 18.61 12.68
N ASN A 297 28.93 19.28 12.04
CA ASN A 297 30.00 18.66 11.29
C ASN A 297 31.32 18.69 12.08
N VAL A 298 31.67 17.55 12.68
CA VAL A 298 32.88 17.34 13.50
C VAL A 298 34.10 18.03 12.88
N GLY A 299 34.68 18.99 13.61
CA GLY A 299 35.89 19.69 13.19
C GLY A 299 35.74 20.70 12.04
N ASN A 300 34.66 20.64 11.25
CA ASN A 300 34.41 21.45 10.05
C ASN A 300 33.44 22.63 10.29
N ASN A 301 32.96 23.29 9.23
CA ASN A 301 31.83 24.23 9.35
C ASN A 301 30.50 23.47 9.27
N ASP A 302 29.54 23.88 10.08
CA ASP A 302 28.19 23.32 10.11
C ASP A 302 27.34 23.86 8.98
N SER A 303 26.26 23.14 8.66
CA SER A 303 25.31 23.60 7.64
C SER A 303 23.86 23.33 8.00
N ILE A 304 22.98 24.15 7.45
CA ILE A 304 21.54 23.89 7.41
C ILE A 304 21.18 23.59 5.96
N SER A 305 20.49 22.49 5.69
CA SER A 305 19.82 22.29 4.39
C SER A 305 18.33 22.62 4.52
N GLY A 306 17.81 23.44 3.62
CA GLY A 306 16.39 23.76 3.50
C GLY A 306 15.78 23.18 2.23
N TYR A 307 14.55 22.68 2.33
CA TYR A 307 13.80 21.95 1.29
C TYR A 307 12.34 22.44 1.25
N TYR A 308 11.62 22.13 0.18
CA TYR A 308 10.24 22.60 -0.06
C TYR A 308 10.15 24.14 -0.11
N LEU A 309 11.15 24.78 -0.70
CA LEU A 309 11.28 26.23 -0.84
C LEU A 309 10.91 26.68 -2.27
N LEU A 310 10.68 27.98 -2.45
CA LEU A 310 10.45 28.60 -3.75
C LEU A 310 11.71 29.36 -4.23
N PRO A 311 11.99 29.42 -5.53
CA PRO A 311 13.05 30.27 -6.09
C PRO A 311 12.98 31.72 -5.59
N GLY A 312 14.09 32.23 -5.06
CA GLY A 312 14.17 33.57 -4.49
C GLY A 312 13.74 33.70 -3.01
N ASP A 313 13.32 32.63 -2.34
CA ASP A 313 13.23 32.59 -0.87
C ASP A 313 14.63 32.79 -0.24
N THR A 314 14.74 33.62 0.80
CA THR A 314 15.98 33.73 1.60
C THR A 314 15.78 33.08 2.97
N ILE A 315 16.68 32.16 3.33
CA ILE A 315 16.69 31.47 4.62
C ILE A 315 17.74 32.12 5.51
N LYS A 316 17.38 32.45 6.76
CA LYS A 316 18.26 33.07 7.77
C LYS A 316 18.26 32.27 9.07
N VAL A 317 19.44 31.92 9.57
CA VAL A 317 19.65 31.03 10.73
C VAL A 317 20.12 31.82 11.96
N TYR A 318 19.64 31.50 13.17
CA TYR A 318 19.89 32.27 14.38
C TYR A 318 20.15 31.43 15.64
N HIS A 319 20.89 32.01 16.59
CA HIS A 319 21.17 31.45 17.93
C HIS A 319 19.98 31.56 18.93
N SER A 320 18.85 32.16 18.56
CA SER A 320 17.70 32.33 19.47
C SER A 320 16.36 32.52 18.74
N ARG A 321 15.25 32.23 19.43
CA ARG A 321 13.88 32.44 18.91
C ARG A 321 13.53 33.91 18.63
N THR A 322 14.15 34.84 19.36
CA THR A 322 13.96 36.29 19.23
C THR A 322 15.28 37.02 19.49
N GLY A 323 15.67 37.95 18.60
CA GLY A 323 16.97 38.62 18.68
C GLY A 323 18.13 37.69 18.32
N GLY A 324 19.25 37.78 19.06
CA GLY A 324 20.43 36.94 18.85
C GLY A 324 21.20 37.26 17.57
N ASN A 325 22.40 36.67 17.43
CA ASN A 325 23.21 36.81 16.22
C ASN A 325 22.71 35.88 15.12
N GLU A 326 22.81 36.33 13.87
CA GLU A 326 22.67 35.49 12.68
C GLU A 326 23.87 34.52 12.61
N LEU A 327 23.62 33.28 12.19
CA LEU A 327 24.62 32.22 11.99
C LEU A 327 25.01 32.12 10.51
N GLY A 328 24.04 32.27 9.61
CA GLY A 328 24.24 32.24 8.17
C GLY A 328 22.94 32.55 7.43
N GLU A 329 23.07 32.87 6.15
CA GLU A 329 21.95 33.05 5.24
C GLU A 329 22.26 32.47 3.85
N ALA A 330 21.22 32.08 3.11
CA ALA A 330 21.32 31.76 1.70
C ALA A 330 19.99 32.07 0.99
N THR A 331 20.03 32.33 -0.31
CA THR A 331 18.84 32.52 -1.15
C THR A 331 18.72 31.37 -2.14
N VAL A 332 17.51 30.83 -2.29
CA VAL A 332 17.22 29.71 -3.18
C VAL A 332 17.43 30.12 -4.64
N PRO A 333 18.27 29.41 -5.42
CA PRO A 333 18.52 29.75 -6.82
C PRO A 333 17.28 29.65 -7.73
N ALA A 334 17.37 30.23 -8.92
CA ALA A 334 16.34 30.06 -9.95
C ALA A 334 16.23 28.59 -10.39
N GLY A 335 15.01 28.03 -10.40
CA GLY A 335 14.77 26.62 -10.77
C GLY A 335 15.32 25.62 -9.74
N LYS A 336 15.26 25.96 -8.45
CA LYS A 336 15.61 25.09 -7.33
C LYS A 336 14.58 25.23 -6.22
N SER A 337 14.28 24.12 -5.55
CA SER A 337 13.37 24.02 -4.41
C SER A 337 14.09 23.79 -3.07
N SER A 338 15.42 23.86 -3.07
CA SER A 338 16.29 23.61 -1.91
C SER A 338 17.53 24.53 -1.88
N VAL A 339 18.14 24.68 -0.71
CA VAL A 339 19.39 25.43 -0.51
C VAL A 339 20.17 24.93 0.72
N ASN A 340 21.50 24.87 0.63
CA ASN A 340 22.38 24.64 1.78
C ASN A 340 22.96 25.98 2.28
N ILE A 341 22.96 26.18 3.59
CA ILE A 341 23.45 27.38 4.28
C ILE A 341 24.64 26.97 5.16
N GLN A 342 25.85 27.29 4.72
CA GLN A 342 27.06 27.15 5.53
C GLN A 342 27.03 28.18 6.68
N LEU A 343 27.34 27.75 7.90
CA LEU A 343 27.29 28.62 9.07
C LEU A 343 28.62 29.32 9.31
N ASN A 344 28.57 30.63 9.54
CA ASN A 344 29.73 31.50 9.81
C ASN A 344 30.36 31.26 11.20
N LYS A 345 29.73 30.40 12.01
CA LYS A 345 30.22 29.94 13.31
C LYS A 345 29.76 28.51 13.53
N LYS A 346 30.62 27.75 14.21
CA LYS A 346 30.28 26.41 14.69
C LYS A 346 29.12 26.43 15.69
N LEU A 347 28.36 25.35 15.67
CA LEU A 347 27.37 24.95 16.66
C LEU A 347 28.07 24.41 17.92
N SER A 348 27.30 23.83 18.84
CA SER A 348 27.80 23.16 20.03
C SER A 348 28.22 21.72 19.70
N SER A 349 29.34 21.26 20.27
CA SER A 349 29.77 19.86 20.16
C SER A 349 28.86 18.86 20.89
N GLY A 350 27.98 19.34 21.77
CA GLY A 350 26.83 18.58 22.30
C GLY A 350 25.50 19.13 21.77
N ASP A 351 24.45 18.30 21.83
CA ASP A 351 23.09 18.56 21.33
C ASP A 351 22.57 19.99 21.58
N GLY A 352 21.81 20.50 20.62
CA GLY A 352 21.28 21.84 20.72
C GLY A 352 20.20 22.16 19.69
N ARG A 353 20.05 23.45 19.43
CA ARG A 353 19.00 23.99 18.56
C ARG A 353 19.40 25.31 17.92
N VAL A 354 18.87 25.54 16.73
CA VAL A 354 18.92 26.80 15.99
C VAL A 354 17.50 27.27 15.68
N TRP A 355 17.37 28.53 15.27
CA TRP A 355 16.09 29.09 14.85
C TRP A 355 16.18 29.67 13.44
N ILE A 356 15.26 29.27 12.56
CA ILE A 356 15.28 29.60 11.14
C ILE A 356 14.13 30.54 10.79
N SER A 357 14.42 31.62 10.08
CA SER A 357 13.43 32.50 9.46
C SER A 357 13.47 32.32 7.94
N LEU A 358 12.33 31.95 7.36
CA LEU A 358 12.07 32.10 5.93
C LEU A 358 11.73 33.57 5.65
N VAL A 359 12.34 34.14 4.62
CA VAL A 359 11.97 35.44 4.04
C VAL A 359 11.47 35.20 2.61
N ARG A 360 10.16 35.29 2.42
CA ARG A 360 9.49 35.06 1.12
C ARG A 360 8.96 36.39 0.58
N ASN A 361 9.26 36.73 -0.67
CA ASN A 361 8.92 38.03 -1.27
C ASN A 361 9.36 39.25 -0.43
N GLY A 362 10.49 39.15 0.28
CA GLY A 362 11.00 40.19 1.19
C GLY A 362 10.30 40.29 2.55
N VAL A 363 9.30 39.44 2.84
CA VAL A 363 8.60 39.41 4.12
C VAL A 363 9.16 38.29 5.01
N PRO A 364 9.72 38.60 6.20
CA PRO A 364 10.21 37.59 7.14
C PRO A 364 9.05 36.91 7.89
N GLY A 365 9.02 35.58 7.85
CA GLY A 365 8.11 34.75 8.63
C GLY A 365 8.57 34.54 10.08
N SER A 366 7.72 33.89 10.87
CA SER A 366 8.04 33.47 12.24
C SER A 366 9.22 32.50 12.29
N ARG A 367 10.07 32.59 13.32
CA ARG A 367 11.20 31.66 13.47
C ARG A 367 10.75 30.27 13.94
N GLN A 368 11.03 29.26 13.12
CA GLN A 368 10.92 27.83 13.46
C GLN A 368 12.14 27.42 14.31
N GLU A 369 11.94 26.53 15.29
CA GLU A 369 13.03 25.90 16.04
C GLU A 369 13.42 24.58 15.35
N ILE A 370 14.71 24.34 15.14
CA ILE A 370 15.26 23.09 14.60
C ILE A 370 16.30 22.57 15.58
N HIS A 371 16.24 21.28 15.89
CA HIS A 371 17.17 20.60 16.80
C HIS A 371 18.33 20.02 16.01
N TYR A 372 19.51 19.96 16.62
CA TYR A 372 20.70 19.29 16.09
C TYR A 372 21.31 18.38 17.16
N LEU A 373 21.82 17.23 16.74
CA LEU A 373 22.63 16.35 17.58
C LEU A 373 24.04 16.93 17.73
N GLY A 374 24.74 16.60 18.81
CA GLY A 374 26.14 17.01 19.01
C GLY A 374 27.07 16.60 17.87
N GLU A 375 28.27 17.22 17.81
CA GLU A 375 29.36 16.68 16.99
C GLU A 375 29.60 15.25 17.45
N ASP A 376 29.47 14.27 16.55
CA ASP A 376 29.74 12.90 16.96
C ASP A 376 31.21 12.79 17.36
N THR A 377 31.46 12.23 18.55
CA THR A 377 32.80 12.17 19.14
C THR A 377 33.61 11.08 18.46
N GLU A 378 33.93 11.26 17.18
CA GLU A 378 34.90 10.43 16.50
C GLU A 378 36.18 10.39 17.31
N THR A 379 36.63 9.20 17.66
CA THR A 379 37.99 8.97 18.13
C THR A 379 38.95 9.07 16.94
N ASN A 380 39.02 10.25 16.34
CA ASN A 380 39.85 10.58 15.19
C ASN A 380 41.32 10.76 15.64
N SER A 381 41.84 9.67 16.20
CA SER A 381 43.24 9.44 16.51
C SER A 381 43.70 8.22 15.71
N ASN A 382 44.92 8.27 15.20
CA ASN A 382 45.58 7.16 14.48
C ASN A 382 45.93 5.95 15.39
N THR A 383 45.12 5.72 16.43
CA THR A 383 45.14 4.58 17.35
C THR A 383 44.54 3.35 16.66
N GLN A 384 45.37 2.76 15.79
CA GLN A 384 45.23 1.42 15.18
C GLN A 384 43.98 0.63 15.59
N ALA A 385 43.00 0.55 14.70
CA ALA A 385 42.02 -0.53 14.76
C ALA A 385 42.76 -1.88 14.83
N ALA A 386 42.31 -2.79 15.69
CA ALA A 386 43.01 -4.05 15.90
C ALA A 386 43.12 -4.83 14.59
N SER A 387 44.34 -5.27 14.26
CA SER A 387 44.72 -5.79 12.94
C SER A 387 43.67 -6.69 12.29
N GLY A 388 43.14 -6.26 11.14
CA GLY A 388 42.13 -6.98 10.37
C GLY A 388 40.66 -6.70 10.71
N LYS A 389 40.35 -5.68 11.53
CA LYS A 389 38.98 -5.16 11.74
C LYS A 389 38.54 -4.04 10.80
N ASP A 390 39.49 -3.43 10.11
CA ASP A 390 39.31 -2.20 9.34
C ASP A 390 40.03 -2.32 7.98
N ILE A 391 39.73 -1.44 7.02
CA ILE A 391 40.38 -1.43 5.72
C ILE A 391 41.61 -0.50 5.69
N LEU A 392 42.55 -0.79 4.80
CA LEU A 392 43.70 0.08 4.58
C LEU A 392 43.31 1.26 3.68
N ASN A 393 43.66 2.49 4.11
CA ASN A 393 43.44 3.74 3.35
C ASN A 393 41.95 3.98 3.01
N PRO A 394 41.06 4.09 4.02
CA PRO A 394 39.60 4.15 3.84
C PRO A 394 39.10 5.41 3.11
N GLY A 395 39.71 6.57 3.39
CA GLY A 395 39.40 7.85 2.72
C GLY A 395 40.52 8.33 1.79
N PHE A 396 41.24 7.40 1.16
CA PHE A 396 42.28 7.67 0.12
C PHE A 396 43.43 8.65 0.47
N GLU A 397 43.51 9.16 1.71
CA GLU A 397 44.42 10.18 2.25
C GLU A 397 45.93 9.99 1.99
N THR A 398 46.37 8.79 1.59
CA THR A 398 47.74 8.61 1.08
C THR A 398 47.98 9.24 -0.30
N GLY A 399 46.94 9.80 -0.96
CA GLY A 399 47.02 10.39 -2.29
C GLY A 399 47.19 9.35 -3.41
N ASN A 400 46.76 8.10 -3.17
CA ASN A 400 46.84 6.98 -4.11
C ASN A 400 45.96 5.79 -3.64
N LEU A 401 45.84 4.75 -4.47
CA LEU A 401 45.01 3.55 -4.21
C LEU A 401 45.67 2.47 -3.33
N SER A 402 46.66 2.83 -2.49
CA SER A 402 47.24 1.89 -1.52
C SER A 402 46.14 1.23 -0.67
N GLY A 403 46.23 -0.07 -0.41
CA GLY A 403 45.20 -0.83 0.33
C GLY A 403 44.06 -1.38 -0.53
N TRP A 404 43.89 -0.90 -1.77
CA TRP A 404 42.85 -1.33 -2.70
C TRP A 404 43.44 -2.07 -3.91
N THR A 405 42.63 -2.93 -4.53
CA THR A 405 42.97 -3.70 -5.74
C THR A 405 42.13 -3.18 -6.90
N ALA A 406 42.79 -2.62 -7.91
CA ALA A 406 42.15 -2.10 -9.12
C ALA A 406 42.16 -3.13 -10.26
N THR A 407 41.06 -3.20 -11.00
CA THR A 407 40.92 -3.95 -12.26
C THR A 407 40.11 -3.13 -13.26
N GLY A 408 40.31 -3.37 -14.57
CA GLY A 408 39.69 -2.58 -15.65
C GLY A 408 40.61 -1.50 -16.22
N ASN A 409 40.03 -0.50 -16.88
CA ASN A 409 40.72 0.69 -17.40
C ASN A 409 40.39 1.98 -16.65
N GLU A 410 39.47 1.93 -15.69
CA GLU A 410 39.10 3.09 -14.87
C GLU A 410 40.16 3.35 -13.77
N TRP A 411 40.13 2.55 -12.71
CA TRP A 411 40.80 2.85 -11.45
C TRP A 411 42.33 2.93 -11.52
N THR A 412 42.86 4.14 -11.30
CA THR A 412 44.30 4.42 -11.17
C THR A 412 44.60 5.38 -10.01
N ASN A 413 45.88 5.58 -9.68
CA ASN A 413 46.29 6.59 -8.69
C ASN A 413 45.95 8.04 -9.10
N LYS A 414 45.52 8.30 -10.34
CA LYS A 414 45.08 9.65 -10.77
C LYS A 414 43.66 9.99 -10.31
N ASN A 415 42.85 8.97 -10.04
CA ASN A 415 41.49 9.12 -9.53
C ASN A 415 41.46 9.65 -8.10
N VAL A 416 42.55 9.43 -7.35
CA VAL A 416 42.71 10.03 -6.02
C VAL A 416 43.18 11.48 -6.19
N THR A 417 42.28 12.43 -5.93
CA THR A 417 42.46 13.86 -6.19
C THR A 417 42.16 14.71 -4.96
N ASP A 418 42.72 15.92 -4.90
CA ASP A 418 42.48 16.94 -3.87
C ASP A 418 41.68 18.15 -4.39
N ASN A 419 40.90 17.95 -5.45
CA ASN A 419 39.98 18.94 -6.01
C ASN A 419 38.76 19.16 -5.10
N THR A 420 38.56 20.36 -4.56
CA THR A 420 37.35 20.69 -3.76
C THR A 420 36.13 21.05 -4.60
N THR A 421 36.29 21.25 -5.91
CA THR A 421 35.24 21.71 -6.84
C THR A 421 35.29 21.03 -8.21
N TRP A 422 34.12 20.86 -8.82
CA TRP A 422 33.91 20.47 -10.21
C TRP A 422 33.18 21.59 -10.99
N TRP A 423 32.92 21.41 -12.27
CA TRP A 423 32.27 22.44 -13.11
C TRP A 423 30.82 22.79 -12.69
N GLY A 424 30.18 21.95 -11.88
CA GLY A 424 28.82 22.17 -11.36
C GLY A 424 28.73 22.57 -9.88
N GLY A 425 29.82 22.56 -9.11
CA GLY A 425 29.77 22.87 -7.67
C GLY A 425 30.97 22.37 -6.85
N VAL A 426 30.72 22.10 -5.56
CA VAL A 426 31.68 21.46 -4.64
C VAL A 426 31.51 19.93 -4.64
N PHE A 427 32.55 19.21 -4.22
CA PHE A 427 32.48 17.74 -4.04
C PHE A 427 31.90 17.31 -2.69
N ASN A 428 32.07 18.09 -1.61
CA ASN A 428 31.70 17.69 -0.24
C ASN A 428 32.40 16.39 0.23
N GLN A 429 33.67 16.20 -0.17
CA GLN A 429 34.51 15.09 0.31
C GLN A 429 34.81 15.16 1.82
N SER A 430 35.32 14.06 2.37
CA SER A 430 36.02 14.07 3.64
C SER A 430 37.51 14.41 3.44
N GLY A 431 38.23 14.63 4.54
CA GLY A 431 39.69 14.79 4.53
C GLY A 431 40.24 15.83 3.54
N LYS A 432 41.22 15.40 2.73
CA LYS A 432 41.88 16.16 1.67
C LYS A 432 41.82 15.43 0.31
N TYR A 433 41.84 14.10 0.30
CA TYR A 433 41.88 13.28 -0.91
C TYR A 433 40.64 12.40 -1.01
N HIS A 434 40.11 12.22 -2.22
CA HIS A 434 38.94 11.40 -2.50
C HIS A 434 39.07 10.69 -3.85
N CYS A 435 38.31 9.61 -4.08
CA CYS A 435 38.35 8.86 -5.33
C CYS A 435 37.25 9.33 -6.29
N TRP A 436 37.67 10.07 -7.32
CA TRP A 436 36.83 10.59 -8.40
C TRP A 436 36.86 9.62 -9.59
N GLY A 437 35.73 9.00 -9.91
CA GLY A 437 35.61 7.99 -10.97
C GLY A 437 35.57 8.56 -12.38
N PHE A 438 35.24 9.85 -12.56
CA PHE A 438 35.33 10.49 -13.88
C PHE A 438 36.79 10.83 -14.25
N ALA A 439 37.57 11.38 -13.31
CA ALA A 439 38.98 11.75 -13.45
C ALA A 439 39.39 12.29 -14.84
N ASP A 440 39.09 13.57 -15.09
CA ASP A 440 39.25 14.29 -16.37
C ASP A 440 40.30 13.69 -17.35
N PRO A 441 39.86 13.20 -18.54
CA PRO A 441 40.75 12.72 -19.60
C PRO A 441 41.88 13.67 -20.01
N ALA A 442 41.79 14.99 -19.75
CA ALA A 442 42.88 15.94 -19.98
C ALA A 442 44.07 15.78 -19.02
N ILE A 443 43.84 15.31 -17.77
CA ILE A 443 44.90 14.80 -16.88
C ILE A 443 45.13 13.29 -17.07
N GLY A 444 44.26 12.63 -17.84
CA GLY A 444 44.39 11.28 -18.34
C GLY A 444 43.97 10.19 -17.35
N GLY A 445 42.87 10.39 -16.64
CA GLY A 445 41.97 9.27 -16.32
C GLY A 445 41.13 8.88 -17.53
N SER A 446 40.04 8.14 -17.35
CA SER A 446 39.27 7.56 -18.46
C SER A 446 37.95 8.28 -18.79
N GLY A 447 37.45 9.18 -17.93
CA GLY A 447 36.13 9.82 -18.12
C GLY A 447 34.98 8.84 -17.99
N ASP A 448 33.79 9.25 -18.44
CA ASP A 448 32.59 8.41 -18.64
C ASP A 448 32.79 7.16 -19.56
N ALA A 449 34.01 6.86 -20.00
CA ALA A 449 34.38 5.67 -20.78
C ALA A 449 35.30 4.70 -20.01
N GLY A 450 35.55 4.96 -18.73
CA GLY A 450 36.16 4.03 -17.79
C GLY A 450 35.23 2.86 -17.47
N THR A 451 35.80 1.67 -17.27
CA THR A 451 35.12 0.58 -16.56
C THR A 451 36.12 -0.15 -15.67
N GLY A 452 35.66 -0.75 -14.57
CA GLY A 452 36.55 -1.46 -13.66
C GLY A 452 35.94 -1.85 -12.33
N ILE A 453 36.72 -2.55 -11.50
CA ILE A 453 36.36 -2.88 -10.12
C ILE A 453 37.51 -2.46 -9.20
N LEU A 454 37.19 -1.76 -8.12
CA LEU A 454 38.11 -1.37 -7.05
C LEU A 454 37.71 -2.09 -5.75
N GLU A 455 38.59 -2.92 -5.23
CA GLU A 455 38.29 -3.87 -4.14
C GLU A 455 39.16 -3.61 -2.92
N SER A 456 38.58 -3.46 -1.72
CA SER A 456 39.34 -3.17 -0.50
C SER A 456 40.15 -4.37 -0.01
N SER A 457 41.10 -4.11 0.90
CA SER A 457 41.59 -5.15 1.81
C SER A 457 40.42 -5.81 2.56
N GLN A 458 40.47 -7.14 2.76
CA GLN A 458 39.47 -7.85 3.56
C GLN A 458 39.58 -7.48 5.04
N PHE A 459 38.43 -7.23 5.68
CA PHE A 459 38.29 -6.90 7.09
C PHE A 459 37.33 -7.88 7.79
N THR A 460 37.29 -7.85 9.13
CA THR A 460 36.38 -8.64 9.95
C THR A 460 35.42 -7.69 10.66
N LEU A 461 34.15 -7.70 10.28
CA LEU A 461 33.17 -6.71 10.76
C LEU A 461 32.97 -6.82 12.28
N GLY A 462 32.79 -5.69 12.94
CA GLY A 462 32.57 -5.61 14.39
C GLY A 462 32.08 -4.23 14.83
N GLY A 463 32.17 -3.96 16.13
CA GLY A 463 31.57 -2.75 16.70
C GLY A 463 30.05 -2.90 16.78
N SER A 464 29.29 -1.91 16.32
CA SER A 464 27.84 -2.03 16.12
C SER A 464 27.46 -2.84 14.87
N GLY A 465 28.42 -3.08 13.97
CA GLY A 465 28.19 -3.71 12.67
C GLY A 465 27.66 -2.76 11.60
N GLU A 466 27.52 -1.47 11.89
CA GLU A 466 27.27 -0.46 10.87
C GLU A 466 28.50 -0.26 9.97
N ILE A 467 28.26 -0.08 8.67
CA ILE A 467 29.22 0.41 7.69
C ILE A 467 28.69 1.71 7.10
N ASN A 468 29.52 2.74 6.94
CA ASN A 468 29.14 3.98 6.28
C ASN A 468 30.26 4.50 5.37
N PHE A 469 29.92 5.30 4.34
CA PHE A 469 30.87 5.85 3.36
C PHE A 469 30.26 6.96 2.51
N LEU A 470 31.09 7.72 1.78
CA LEU A 470 30.65 8.68 0.78
C LEU A 470 30.56 8.04 -0.62
N VAL A 471 29.51 8.38 -1.36
CA VAL A 471 29.31 7.99 -2.77
C VAL A 471 28.81 9.16 -3.60
N GLY A 472 29.19 9.20 -4.88
CA GLY A 472 28.72 10.14 -5.89
C GLY A 472 28.80 9.52 -7.30
N GLY A 473 28.66 10.32 -8.35
CA GLY A 473 28.61 9.88 -9.74
C GLY A 473 27.19 9.48 -10.19
N GLY A 474 27.09 8.57 -11.15
CA GLY A 474 25.83 8.14 -11.77
C GLY A 474 24.89 7.34 -10.89
N ASP A 475 23.60 7.37 -11.20
CA ASP A 475 22.56 6.53 -10.59
C ASP A 475 22.22 5.33 -11.49
N ASP A 476 23.01 4.26 -11.37
CA ASP A 476 22.76 2.98 -12.04
C ASP A 476 23.18 1.84 -11.10
N MET A 477 22.32 1.52 -10.13
CA MET A 477 22.54 0.46 -9.13
C MET A 477 22.87 -0.94 -9.73
N LYS A 478 22.71 -1.13 -11.04
CA LYS A 478 22.99 -2.38 -11.77
C LYS A 478 24.41 -2.41 -12.37
N ASN A 479 24.97 -1.27 -12.75
CA ASN A 479 26.29 -1.17 -13.40
C ASN A 479 27.32 -0.31 -12.63
N LEU A 480 26.85 0.64 -11.83
CA LEU A 480 27.60 1.59 -11.01
C LEU A 480 27.21 1.39 -9.54
N TYR A 481 28.02 0.68 -8.76
CA TYR A 481 27.66 0.47 -7.35
C TYR A 481 28.85 0.18 -6.44
N VAL A 482 28.78 0.70 -5.21
CA VAL A 482 29.48 0.14 -4.07
C VAL A 482 28.66 -1.03 -3.53
N THR A 483 29.31 -2.16 -3.23
CA THR A 483 28.70 -3.32 -2.56
C THR A 483 29.57 -3.84 -1.42
N LEU A 484 28.93 -4.43 -0.43
CA LEU A 484 29.59 -5.33 0.51
C LEU A 484 29.72 -6.72 -0.11
N GLU A 485 30.80 -7.45 0.19
CA GLU A 485 31.10 -8.77 -0.37
C GLU A 485 31.68 -9.69 0.72
N THR A 486 31.35 -10.99 0.70
CA THR A 486 31.96 -11.98 1.59
C THR A 486 33.36 -12.38 1.14
N ALA A 487 34.18 -12.91 2.06
CA ALA A 487 35.57 -13.26 1.78
C ALA A 487 35.81 -14.35 0.70
N ASP A 488 34.76 -15.03 0.23
CA ASP A 488 34.75 -15.99 -0.89
C ASP A 488 34.24 -15.40 -2.23
N GLY A 489 33.89 -14.11 -2.26
CA GLY A 489 33.54 -13.37 -3.49
C GLY A 489 32.05 -13.29 -3.80
N LYS A 490 31.15 -13.56 -2.84
CA LYS A 490 29.71 -13.35 -3.03
C LYS A 490 29.33 -11.92 -2.63
N GLU A 491 28.76 -11.16 -3.57
CA GLU A 491 28.16 -9.86 -3.28
C GLU A 491 26.95 -10.03 -2.33
N LEU A 492 26.84 -9.14 -1.35
CA LEU A 492 25.72 -9.06 -0.40
C LEU A 492 24.77 -7.99 -0.90
N ASN A 493 23.88 -8.36 -1.82
CA ASN A 493 23.14 -7.43 -2.68
C ASN A 493 22.16 -6.49 -1.95
N GLN A 494 21.81 -6.76 -0.68
CA GLN A 494 21.08 -5.81 0.16
C GLN A 494 21.95 -4.61 0.62
N PHE A 495 23.28 -4.73 0.52
CA PHE A 495 24.24 -3.66 0.79
C PHE A 495 24.78 -3.15 -0.54
N LYS A 496 23.96 -2.38 -1.26
CA LYS A 496 24.34 -1.68 -2.49
C LYS A 496 24.00 -0.20 -2.45
N ALA A 497 24.84 0.61 -3.10
CA ALA A 497 24.62 2.04 -3.27
C ALA A 497 25.29 2.57 -4.55
N SER A 498 24.55 3.35 -5.34
CA SER A 498 25.03 4.12 -6.50
C SER A 498 25.21 5.60 -6.12
N GLY A 499 25.71 6.43 -7.05
CA GLY A 499 25.58 7.88 -7.00
C GLY A 499 24.12 8.36 -7.17
N THR A 500 23.94 9.58 -7.66
CA THR A 500 22.62 10.24 -7.86
C THR A 500 22.58 11.09 -9.13
N ASN A 501 23.46 10.80 -10.11
CA ASN A 501 23.78 11.68 -11.24
C ASN A 501 24.28 13.05 -10.73
N SER A 502 25.20 13.02 -9.77
CA SER A 502 25.80 14.17 -9.10
C SER A 502 27.24 13.85 -8.69
N GLU A 503 28.18 14.74 -8.99
CA GLU A 503 29.57 14.62 -8.54
C GLU A 503 29.70 14.83 -7.02
N SER A 504 28.75 15.53 -6.39
CA SER A 504 28.72 15.75 -4.94
C SER A 504 28.54 14.44 -4.19
N TYR A 505 29.38 14.23 -3.19
CA TYR A 505 29.29 13.10 -2.28
C TYR A 505 28.08 13.23 -1.34
N ARG A 506 27.40 12.10 -1.14
CA ARG A 506 26.40 11.88 -0.09
C ARG A 506 26.82 10.70 0.79
N ARG A 507 26.46 10.69 2.07
CA ARG A 507 26.74 9.52 2.93
C ARG A 507 25.73 8.39 2.69
N VAL A 508 26.26 7.18 2.62
CA VAL A 508 25.54 5.90 2.72
C VAL A 508 25.76 5.36 4.13
N VAL A 509 24.73 4.76 4.71
CA VAL A 509 24.81 4.01 5.97
C VAL A 509 24.16 2.64 5.74
N TRP A 510 24.79 1.58 6.23
CA TRP A 510 24.35 0.18 6.10
C TRP A 510 24.37 -0.51 7.47
N ASP A 511 23.23 -1.04 7.90
CA ASP A 511 23.13 -1.96 9.04
C ASP A 511 23.59 -3.37 8.63
N ALA A 512 24.89 -3.64 8.76
CA ALA A 512 25.46 -4.97 8.55
C ALA A 512 25.63 -5.75 9.87
N SER A 513 24.85 -5.44 10.92
CA SER A 513 24.95 -6.09 12.24
C SER A 513 24.81 -7.62 12.20
N ALA A 514 23.99 -8.16 11.28
CA ALA A 514 23.86 -9.59 11.01
C ALA A 514 25.16 -10.28 10.52
N TYR A 515 26.17 -9.50 10.13
CA TYR A 515 27.46 -9.95 9.61
C TYR A 515 28.64 -9.68 10.57
N ILE A 516 28.39 -9.24 11.81
CA ILE A 516 29.42 -9.09 12.84
C ILE A 516 30.19 -10.41 13.04
N GLY A 517 31.52 -10.32 13.07
CA GLY A 517 32.43 -11.46 13.15
C GLY A 517 32.67 -12.19 11.82
N GLN A 518 31.93 -11.88 10.76
CA GLN A 518 32.21 -12.39 9.41
C GLN A 518 33.33 -11.59 8.75
N LYS A 519 34.03 -12.22 7.79
CA LYS A 519 35.11 -11.60 7.03
C LYS A 519 34.57 -11.12 5.68
N LEU A 520 34.70 -9.81 5.44
CA LEU A 520 34.04 -9.07 4.37
C LEU A 520 35.03 -8.19 3.59
N ARG A 521 34.55 -7.58 2.51
CA ARG A 521 35.29 -6.68 1.61
C ARG A 521 34.34 -5.62 1.06
N ILE A 522 34.84 -4.39 0.90
CA ILE A 522 34.15 -3.36 0.11
C ILE A 522 34.57 -3.50 -1.36
N LYS A 523 33.61 -3.38 -2.27
CA LYS A 523 33.82 -3.51 -3.70
C LYS A 523 33.07 -2.41 -4.43
N VAL A 524 33.79 -1.57 -5.16
CA VAL A 524 33.24 -0.54 -6.03
C VAL A 524 33.28 -1.09 -7.45
N VAL A 525 32.15 -1.04 -8.14
CA VAL A 525 31.94 -1.63 -9.46
C VAL A 525 31.53 -0.55 -10.43
N ASP A 526 32.24 -0.50 -11.56
CA ASP A 526 31.92 0.34 -12.70
C ASP A 526 31.89 -0.50 -13.99
N LYS A 527 30.77 -0.41 -14.70
CA LYS A 527 30.48 -1.14 -15.95
C LYS A 527 29.72 -0.27 -16.96
N SER A 528 29.53 1.02 -16.69
CA SER A 528 28.77 1.92 -17.56
C SER A 528 29.71 2.65 -18.53
N THR A 529 29.17 3.13 -19.65
CA THR A 529 29.91 3.98 -20.62
C THR A 529 29.03 5.07 -21.24
N GLY A 530 27.90 5.40 -20.59
CA GLY A 530 27.02 6.50 -20.96
C GLY A 530 27.44 7.83 -20.35
N GLY A 531 26.66 8.90 -20.53
CA GLY A 531 26.82 10.08 -19.68
C GLY A 531 26.46 9.73 -18.23
N TRP A 532 27.27 10.18 -17.26
CA TRP A 532 27.32 9.63 -15.90
C TRP A 532 27.77 8.16 -15.83
N GLY A 533 28.65 7.76 -16.77
CA GLY A 533 29.30 6.45 -16.82
C GLY A 533 30.48 6.36 -15.85
N HIS A 534 30.27 6.76 -14.60
CA HIS A 534 31.28 6.74 -13.54
C HIS A 534 30.64 6.69 -12.13
N ILE A 535 31.36 6.14 -11.15
CA ILE A 535 31.02 6.22 -9.72
C ILE A 535 32.14 6.83 -8.88
N ASN A 536 31.80 7.72 -7.94
CA ASN A 536 32.76 8.34 -7.02
C ASN A 536 32.64 7.70 -5.63
N VAL A 537 33.76 7.55 -4.92
CA VAL A 537 33.76 7.04 -3.54
C VAL A 537 34.76 7.75 -2.63
N ASP A 538 34.44 7.83 -1.34
CA ASP A 538 35.34 8.37 -0.30
C ASP A 538 34.96 7.85 1.11
N ASP A 539 35.88 8.02 2.06
CA ASP A 539 35.69 7.96 3.53
C ASP A 539 34.93 6.74 4.09
N PHE A 540 35.45 5.54 3.80
CA PHE A 540 34.86 4.26 4.19
C PHE A 540 35.08 3.86 5.65
N HIS A 541 34.04 3.93 6.48
CA HIS A 541 34.07 3.50 7.88
C HIS A 541 33.45 2.11 8.05
N VAL A 542 34.26 1.08 8.27
CA VAL A 542 33.78 -0.31 8.45
C VAL A 542 33.83 -0.83 9.90
N TYR A 543 34.24 0.00 10.85
CA TYR A 543 34.31 -0.34 12.28
C TYR A 543 33.69 0.76 13.16
N ASN A 544 32.37 0.91 13.08
CA ASN A 544 31.62 1.90 13.85
C ASN A 544 31.30 1.38 15.27
N THR A 545 31.31 2.25 16.28
CA THR A 545 31.02 1.89 17.70
C THR A 545 29.75 2.54 18.26
N LYS A 546 29.11 3.38 17.46
CA LYS A 546 27.72 3.85 17.53
C LYS A 546 27.12 3.68 16.13
N ASN A 547 25.84 3.95 15.98
CA ASN A 547 25.21 4.05 14.65
C ASN A 547 25.05 5.52 14.26
N HIS A 548 25.43 5.87 13.04
CA HIS A 548 25.29 7.21 12.49
C HIS A 548 23.83 7.47 12.10
N VAL A 549 23.29 8.60 12.54
CA VAL A 549 22.03 9.10 11.99
C VAL A 549 22.30 9.54 10.55
N GLN A 550 21.55 8.99 9.59
CA GLN A 550 21.80 9.16 8.15
C GLN A 550 21.61 10.62 7.72
N SER A 551 22.70 11.40 7.74
CA SER A 551 22.74 12.76 7.19
C SER A 551 22.71 12.72 5.66
N SER A 552 21.56 13.05 5.10
CA SER A 552 21.34 13.16 3.67
C SER A 552 21.35 14.63 3.24
N THR A 553 22.47 15.10 2.69
CA THR A 553 22.58 16.46 2.14
C THR A 553 21.62 16.71 0.99
N ASP A 554 21.36 15.69 0.17
CA ASP A 554 20.65 15.80 -1.11
C ASP A 554 19.26 15.13 -1.16
N LEU A 555 18.94 14.22 -0.23
CA LEU A 555 17.60 13.62 -0.18
C LEU A 555 16.59 14.62 0.39
N TYR A 556 15.38 14.61 -0.16
CA TYR A 556 14.28 15.36 0.43
C TYR A 556 13.86 14.71 1.76
N PRO A 557 13.54 15.49 2.81
CA PRO A 557 12.94 14.97 4.04
C PRO A 557 11.49 14.51 3.80
N ILE A 558 11.36 13.40 3.09
CA ILE A 558 10.12 12.70 2.71
C ILE A 558 9.42 12.21 3.98
N ASN A 559 8.10 12.33 4.02
CA ASN A 559 7.31 11.52 4.94
C ASN A 559 6.76 10.31 4.17
N TRP A 560 7.12 9.10 4.60
CA TRP A 560 6.54 7.87 4.09
C TRP A 560 5.21 7.57 4.80
N VAL A 561 4.22 7.07 4.07
CA VAL A 561 2.96 6.61 4.68
C VAL A 561 3.18 5.26 5.38
N ASP A 562 3.95 4.37 4.77
CA ASP A 562 4.31 3.07 5.34
C ASP A 562 5.80 2.80 5.13
N TYR A 563 6.41 2.03 6.04
CA TYR A 563 7.81 1.62 5.96
C TYR A 563 8.00 0.18 5.46
N GLY A 564 6.89 -0.56 5.28
CA GLY A 564 6.88 -1.87 4.62
C GLY A 564 6.86 -1.77 3.09
N PRO A 565 7.15 -2.87 2.38
CA PRO A 565 7.15 -2.91 0.93
C PRO A 565 5.75 -3.14 0.34
N ASP A 566 4.80 -3.66 1.13
CA ASP A 566 3.48 -4.07 0.65
C ASP A 566 2.40 -3.05 1.02
N PHE A 567 2.62 -1.78 0.68
CA PHE A 567 1.60 -0.73 0.79
C PHE A 567 1.72 0.27 -0.38
N TYR A 568 0.86 0.13 -1.39
CA TYR A 568 0.92 0.89 -2.63
C TYR A 568 -0.44 1.42 -3.11
N ALA A 569 -0.42 2.33 -4.07
CA ALA A 569 -1.59 2.97 -4.69
C ALA A 569 -2.63 3.46 -3.66
N GLY A 570 -2.13 3.96 -2.51
CA GLY A 570 -2.98 4.35 -1.40
C GLY A 570 -3.82 5.58 -1.75
N VAL A 571 -5.14 5.45 -1.64
CA VAL A 571 -6.11 6.52 -1.91
C VAL A 571 -7.20 6.56 -0.85
N THR A 572 -7.71 7.76 -0.58
CA THR A 572 -8.65 8.00 0.51
C THR A 572 -10.10 8.04 0.03
N TRP A 573 -11.05 7.63 0.88
CA TRP A 573 -12.47 7.74 0.57
C TRP A 573 -12.90 9.20 0.38
N ASN A 574 -13.60 9.47 -0.72
CA ASN A 574 -14.27 10.74 -0.98
C ASN A 574 -15.54 10.89 -0.12
N ASP A 575 -15.91 12.15 0.12
CA ASP A 575 -16.98 12.59 1.03
C ASP A 575 -16.77 12.26 2.52
N THR A 576 -15.53 12.48 2.97
CA THR A 576 -15.01 12.23 4.32
C THR A 576 -14.74 13.49 5.15
N THR A 577 -14.78 14.69 4.55
CA THR A 577 -14.53 15.95 5.28
C THR A 577 -15.79 16.50 5.95
N LEU A 578 -15.68 16.86 7.22
CA LEU A 578 -16.63 17.76 7.87
C LEU A 578 -16.72 19.06 7.06
N GLN A 579 -17.91 19.39 6.60
CA GLN A 579 -18.20 20.64 5.91
C GLN A 579 -18.82 21.60 6.93
N ASP A 580 -18.19 22.75 7.18
CA ASP A 580 -18.53 23.68 8.28
C ASP A 580 -19.92 24.35 8.16
N ASP A 581 -20.74 23.93 7.20
CA ASP A 581 -22.16 24.29 7.09
C ASP A 581 -23.03 23.03 6.86
N VAL A 582 -23.11 22.20 7.91
CA VAL A 582 -24.03 21.06 8.03
C VAL A 582 -25.52 21.42 7.80
N SER A 583 -25.88 22.71 7.72
CA SER A 583 -27.26 23.14 7.45
C SER A 583 -27.63 23.19 5.96
N ARG A 584 -26.66 23.04 5.04
CA ARG A 584 -26.92 23.11 3.58
C ARG A 584 -27.17 21.78 2.89
N PHE A 585 -26.85 20.66 3.52
CA PHE A 585 -26.97 19.35 2.88
C PHE A 585 -28.40 18.82 3.00
N LYS A 586 -29.07 18.70 1.86
CA LYS A 586 -30.50 18.34 1.74
C LYS A 586 -30.81 16.96 2.35
N TYR A 587 -29.81 16.08 2.39
CA TYR A 587 -29.75 14.87 3.21
C TYR A 587 -28.32 14.77 3.78
N GLY A 588 -28.16 14.78 5.10
CA GLY A 588 -26.84 14.60 5.72
C GLY A 588 -26.45 13.12 5.75
N ASN A 589 -25.46 12.73 4.95
CA ASN A 589 -24.84 11.39 4.93
C ASN A 589 -23.44 11.46 4.25
N HIS A 590 -22.52 12.23 4.84
CA HIS A 590 -21.07 12.00 4.64
C HIS A 590 -20.69 10.63 5.24
N VAL A 591 -19.41 10.23 5.17
CA VAL A 591 -18.91 9.22 6.13
C VAL A 591 -19.30 9.67 7.54
N PRO A 592 -20.02 8.86 8.37
CA PRO A 592 -20.96 9.39 9.39
C PRO A 592 -20.39 10.19 10.57
N ASP A 593 -19.08 10.40 10.59
CA ASP A 593 -18.26 10.92 11.68
C ASP A 593 -17.12 11.85 11.18
N GLY A 594 -16.98 12.03 9.87
CA GLY A 594 -15.95 12.90 9.29
C GLY A 594 -14.51 12.36 9.36
N ARG A 595 -14.32 11.04 9.54
CA ARG A 595 -13.01 10.40 9.45
C ARG A 595 -12.45 10.47 8.02
N ARG A 596 -11.20 10.92 7.86
CA ARG A 596 -10.37 10.58 6.70
C ARG A 596 -10.01 9.10 6.82
N ILE A 597 -10.25 8.31 5.77
CA ILE A 597 -9.95 6.88 5.74
C ILE A 597 -9.17 6.56 4.46
N LEU A 598 -8.04 5.87 4.63
CA LEU A 598 -7.12 5.41 3.59
C LEU A 598 -7.23 3.89 3.39
N LEU A 599 -7.01 3.43 2.17
CA LEU A 599 -6.72 2.04 1.83
C LEU A 599 -5.60 2.02 0.78
N GLY A 600 -4.66 1.07 0.88
CA GLY A 600 -3.68 0.78 -0.16
C GLY A 600 -3.69 -0.68 -0.59
N TRP A 601 -3.28 -0.94 -1.83
CA TRP A 601 -3.00 -2.28 -2.31
C TRP A 601 -1.83 -2.86 -1.52
N MET A 602 -2.07 -3.99 -0.86
CA MET A 602 -1.09 -4.69 -0.04
C MET A 602 -0.26 -5.64 -0.92
N SER A 603 0.60 -5.08 -1.77
CA SER A 603 1.64 -5.79 -2.54
C SER A 603 2.68 -4.81 -3.10
N ASN A 604 3.86 -5.31 -3.50
CA ASN A 604 4.87 -4.55 -4.23
C ASN A 604 4.95 -4.95 -5.70
N TRP A 605 5.02 -3.98 -6.63
CA TRP A 605 5.06 -4.23 -8.08
C TRP A 605 6.14 -5.22 -8.52
N GLU A 606 7.31 -5.22 -7.86
CA GLU A 606 8.47 -6.07 -8.21
C GLU A 606 8.18 -7.58 -8.15
N TYR A 607 7.28 -7.99 -7.25
CA TYR A 607 6.95 -9.41 -7.04
C TYR A 607 5.46 -9.73 -7.05
N ALA A 608 4.59 -8.73 -7.12
CA ALA A 608 3.14 -8.91 -7.21
C ALA A 608 2.75 -9.92 -8.29
N GLY A 609 3.36 -9.86 -9.48
CA GLY A 609 3.16 -10.81 -10.59
C GLY A 609 3.47 -12.29 -10.29
N ASN A 610 4.26 -12.56 -9.24
CA ASN A 610 4.88 -13.84 -8.95
C ASN A 610 4.48 -14.46 -7.60
N THR A 611 3.68 -13.78 -6.77
CA THR A 611 3.27 -14.27 -5.44
C THR A 611 2.64 -15.68 -5.51
N PRO A 612 2.82 -16.55 -4.51
CA PRO A 612 2.40 -17.97 -4.53
C PRO A 612 0.88 -18.19 -4.42
N THR A 613 0.08 -17.20 -4.82
CA THR A 613 -1.38 -17.21 -4.94
C THR A 613 -1.79 -17.71 -6.33
N SER A 614 -2.98 -18.32 -6.47
CA SER A 614 -3.34 -19.14 -7.65
C SER A 614 -4.69 -18.78 -8.31
N THR A 615 -5.79 -18.82 -7.56
CA THR A 615 -7.15 -18.47 -8.03
C THR A 615 -7.42 -16.97 -8.02
N TRP A 616 -6.79 -16.27 -7.09
CA TRP A 616 -6.81 -14.82 -6.88
C TRP A 616 -5.35 -14.33 -6.82
N ARG A 617 -5.12 -13.02 -6.98
CA ARG A 617 -3.85 -12.38 -6.69
C ARG A 617 -4.04 -10.89 -6.37
N GLY A 618 -3.28 -10.40 -5.39
CA GLY A 618 -3.46 -9.05 -4.85
C GLY A 618 -4.55 -8.98 -3.78
N SER A 619 -4.30 -8.14 -2.79
CA SER A 619 -5.13 -7.91 -1.60
C SER A 619 -5.05 -6.45 -1.22
N ASP A 620 -6.07 -5.91 -0.57
CA ASP A 620 -5.96 -4.62 0.11
C ASP A 620 -5.32 -4.78 1.49
N SER A 621 -4.82 -3.68 2.03
CA SER A 621 -4.45 -3.52 3.44
C SER A 621 -5.69 -3.42 4.34
N ILE A 622 -5.48 -3.32 5.65
CA ILE A 622 -6.48 -2.84 6.60
C ILE A 622 -6.86 -1.39 6.25
N PRO A 623 -8.15 -1.03 6.22
CA PRO A 623 -8.59 0.36 6.14
C PRO A 623 -8.10 1.17 7.36
N ARG A 624 -7.51 2.34 7.13
CA ARG A 624 -6.83 3.15 8.15
C ARG A 624 -7.49 4.51 8.33
N GLU A 625 -7.87 4.85 9.55
CA GLU A 625 -8.31 6.19 9.94
C GLU A 625 -7.08 7.11 10.07
N GLU A 626 -7.05 8.20 9.32
CA GLU A 626 -5.93 9.14 9.30
C GLU A 626 -6.21 10.38 10.15
N LYS A 627 -5.21 10.80 10.94
CA LYS A 627 -5.21 12.03 11.74
C LYS A 627 -3.90 12.78 11.53
N LEU A 628 -3.96 14.07 11.20
CA LEU A 628 -2.76 14.91 11.11
C LEU A 628 -2.39 15.38 12.52
N VAL A 629 -1.13 15.21 12.91
CA VAL A 629 -0.59 15.63 14.21
C VAL A 629 0.62 16.54 14.02
N ASP A 630 0.76 17.57 14.87
CA ASP A 630 1.97 18.39 14.94
C ASP A 630 3.00 17.71 15.87
N THR A 631 4.28 17.66 15.46
CA THR A 631 5.35 16.93 16.17
C THR A 631 6.67 17.69 16.10
N SER A 632 7.67 17.29 16.91
CA SER A 632 9.04 17.84 16.79
C SER A 632 9.65 17.67 15.40
N ASP A 633 9.16 16.69 14.63
CA ASP A 633 9.71 16.27 13.35
C ASP A 633 8.82 16.78 12.18
N GLY A 634 8.01 17.82 12.45
CA GLY A 634 7.01 18.41 11.57
C GLY A 634 5.65 17.69 11.65
N TYR A 635 4.70 18.10 10.80
CA TYR A 635 3.41 17.41 10.70
C TYR A 635 3.58 15.96 10.23
N LYS A 636 2.89 15.04 10.91
CA LYS A 636 2.84 13.61 10.58
C LYS A 636 1.38 13.15 10.46
N ILE A 637 1.14 12.20 9.58
CA ILE A 637 -0.10 11.41 9.56
C ILE A 637 0.05 10.28 10.57
N LEU A 638 -0.95 10.14 11.44
CA LEU A 638 -1.16 9.02 12.35
C LEU A 638 -2.28 8.14 11.76
N GLN A 639 -2.00 6.85 11.55
CA GLN A 639 -2.90 5.88 10.91
C GLN A 639 -3.40 4.82 11.91
N GLN A 640 -4.72 4.73 12.13
CA GLN A 640 -5.30 3.75 13.05
C GLN A 640 -6.17 2.73 12.30
N PRO A 641 -5.98 1.41 12.47
CA PRO A 641 -6.93 0.39 12.01
C PRO A 641 -8.38 0.73 12.40
N VAL A 642 -9.30 0.73 11.41
CA VAL A 642 -10.71 1.10 11.64
C VAL A 642 -11.34 0.35 12.80
N GLU A 643 -12.04 1.06 13.68
CA GLU A 643 -12.58 0.47 14.93
C GLU A 643 -13.52 -0.73 14.67
N ASN A 644 -14.17 -0.77 13.51
CA ASN A 644 -15.03 -1.85 13.04
C ASN A 644 -14.35 -3.24 13.07
N LEU A 645 -13.02 -3.34 12.89
CA LEU A 645 -12.27 -4.61 12.99
C LEU A 645 -12.39 -5.27 14.37
N LYS A 646 -12.64 -4.49 15.44
CA LYS A 646 -12.83 -5.03 16.80
C LYS A 646 -14.02 -5.99 16.90
N SER A 647 -14.97 -5.94 15.96
CA SER A 647 -16.10 -6.89 15.86
C SER A 647 -15.67 -8.34 15.56
N LEU A 648 -14.51 -8.51 14.90
CA LEU A 648 -13.94 -9.81 14.59
C LEU A 648 -13.30 -10.49 15.81
N ARG A 649 -12.95 -9.74 16.87
CA ARG A 649 -12.28 -10.29 18.05
C ARG A 649 -13.10 -11.44 18.68
N LYS A 650 -12.43 -12.57 18.92
CA LYS A 650 -12.86 -13.63 19.83
C LYS A 650 -12.53 -13.21 21.28
N ALA A 651 -12.81 -14.07 22.26
CA ALA A 651 -12.31 -13.85 23.63
C ALA A 651 -10.76 -13.86 23.64
N PRO A 652 -10.09 -13.06 24.49
CA PRO A 652 -8.63 -13.01 24.53
C PRO A 652 -8.00 -14.39 24.81
N ALA A 653 -7.04 -14.79 23.98
CA ALA A 653 -6.22 -15.98 24.21
C ALA A 653 -5.13 -15.71 25.27
N LYS A 654 -4.70 -14.45 25.41
CA LYS A 654 -3.77 -13.99 26.45
C LYS A 654 -4.12 -12.60 26.93
N ILE A 655 -3.98 -12.37 28.23
CA ILE A 655 -3.84 -11.06 28.85
C ILE A 655 -2.59 -11.13 29.75
N LEU A 656 -1.73 -10.10 29.69
CA LEU A 656 -0.63 -9.87 30.61
C LEU A 656 -0.65 -8.40 31.05
N THR A 657 -0.21 -8.12 32.28
CA THR A 657 -0.17 -6.78 32.87
C THR A 657 1.03 -6.66 33.80
N ASN A 658 1.77 -5.55 33.80
CA ASN A 658 2.90 -5.27 34.70
C ASN A 658 3.86 -6.48 34.79
N THR A 659 4.25 -7.01 33.63
CA THR A 659 4.94 -8.31 33.50
C THR A 659 6.40 -8.08 33.13
N LYS A 660 7.31 -8.84 33.75
CA LYS A 660 8.73 -8.89 33.36
C LYS A 660 8.95 -10.08 32.44
N VAL A 661 9.44 -9.81 31.23
CA VAL A 661 9.89 -10.84 30.27
C VAL A 661 11.39 -11.04 30.49
N GLN A 662 11.86 -12.28 30.47
CA GLN A 662 13.28 -12.61 30.58
C GLN A 662 13.78 -13.22 29.26
N SER A 663 15.09 -13.16 29.03
CA SER A 663 15.65 -13.78 27.82
C SER A 663 15.46 -15.29 27.86
N GLY A 664 14.90 -15.87 26.78
CA GLY A 664 14.52 -17.28 26.68
C GLY A 664 13.18 -17.66 27.32
N SER A 665 12.33 -16.71 27.75
CA SER A 665 10.99 -17.02 28.28
C SER A 665 9.86 -16.69 27.31
N ASN A 666 9.33 -17.69 26.58
CA ASN A 666 8.14 -17.51 25.75
C ASN A 666 6.84 -17.56 26.59
N LEU A 667 6.25 -16.40 26.89
CA LEU A 667 4.98 -16.29 27.62
C LEU A 667 3.71 -16.49 26.75
N LEU A 668 3.85 -16.58 25.42
CA LEU A 668 2.76 -16.88 24.47
C LEU A 668 2.70 -18.36 24.05
N SER A 669 3.64 -19.17 24.54
CA SER A 669 3.71 -20.61 24.29
C SER A 669 2.36 -21.32 24.57
N GLY A 670 1.95 -22.17 23.62
CA GLY A 670 0.68 -22.91 23.67
C GLY A 670 -0.51 -22.22 23.00
N ILE A 671 -0.40 -20.96 22.56
CA ILE A 671 -1.37 -20.34 21.64
C ILE A 671 -1.13 -20.88 20.23
N SER A 672 -2.19 -21.14 19.47
CA SER A 672 -2.12 -21.61 18.07
C SER A 672 -3.26 -21.02 17.25
N GLU A 673 -2.98 -19.95 16.50
CA GLU A 673 -3.93 -19.22 15.66
C GLU A 673 -3.22 -18.74 14.37
N ASP A 674 -3.97 -18.48 13.32
CA ASP A 674 -3.49 -17.99 12.01
C ASP A 674 -4.02 -16.59 11.63
N SER A 675 -5.13 -16.14 12.24
CA SER A 675 -5.63 -14.76 12.12
C SER A 675 -5.89 -14.16 13.51
N TYR A 676 -5.14 -13.13 13.89
CA TYR A 676 -5.15 -12.56 15.25
C TYR A 676 -4.63 -11.12 15.32
N GLU A 677 -5.00 -10.42 16.39
CA GLU A 677 -4.50 -9.11 16.77
C GLU A 677 -3.71 -9.21 18.09
N ILE A 678 -2.52 -8.61 18.14
CA ILE A 678 -1.75 -8.36 19.37
C ILE A 678 -1.79 -6.87 19.66
N THR A 679 -2.14 -6.49 20.88
CA THR A 679 -1.97 -5.13 21.41
C THR A 679 -0.98 -5.18 22.57
N SER A 680 0.03 -4.30 22.58
CA SER A 680 1.08 -4.33 23.61
C SER A 680 1.66 -2.95 23.92
N LYS A 681 2.15 -2.79 25.16
CA LYS A 681 2.83 -1.60 25.67
C LYS A 681 4.04 -2.02 26.51
N PHE A 682 5.23 -1.61 26.08
CA PHE A 682 6.50 -1.84 26.78
C PHE A 682 7.02 -0.53 27.36
N ASN A 683 7.73 -0.59 28.49
CA ASN A 683 8.37 0.58 29.10
C ASN A 683 9.90 0.49 29.03
N VAL A 684 10.52 1.28 28.15
CA VAL A 684 11.98 1.27 27.92
C VAL A 684 12.77 1.91 29.06
N ASN A 685 12.15 2.76 29.88
CA ASN A 685 12.77 3.22 31.13
C ASN A 685 12.94 2.08 32.18
N SER A 686 12.30 0.93 31.95
CA SER A 686 12.29 -0.23 32.84
C SER A 686 12.90 -1.51 32.20
N THR A 687 13.51 -1.39 31.01
CA THR A 687 14.15 -2.52 30.30
C THR A 687 15.65 -2.58 30.53
N THR A 688 16.22 -3.78 30.42
CA THR A 688 17.67 -4.00 30.17
C THR A 688 17.92 -4.73 28.85
N ALA A 689 16.88 -5.04 28.09
CA ALA A 689 16.99 -5.67 26.79
C ALA A 689 17.49 -4.69 25.72
N LYS A 690 18.36 -5.15 24.82
CA LYS A 690 18.71 -4.42 23.59
C LYS A 690 17.55 -4.43 22.59
N GLU A 691 16.83 -5.54 22.56
CA GLU A 691 15.73 -5.78 21.62
C GLU A 691 14.63 -6.60 22.30
N PHE A 692 13.37 -6.33 21.98
CA PHE A 692 12.23 -7.11 22.48
C PHE A 692 11.07 -7.04 21.48
N GLY A 693 10.16 -8.00 21.55
CA GLY A 693 9.01 -8.03 20.65
C GLY A 693 8.34 -9.39 20.56
N PHE A 694 7.85 -9.70 19.37
CA PHE A 694 7.06 -10.87 19.04
C PHE A 694 7.66 -11.67 17.90
N LYS A 695 7.42 -12.97 17.91
CA LYS A 695 7.38 -13.76 16.69
C LYS A 695 5.94 -14.16 16.40
N VAL A 696 5.56 -14.09 15.14
CA VAL A 696 4.24 -14.46 14.65
C VAL A 696 4.37 -15.48 13.53
N ARG A 697 3.32 -16.28 13.33
CA ARG A 697 3.28 -17.41 12.39
C ARG A 697 4.48 -18.35 12.61
N GLU A 698 4.72 -18.71 13.86
CA GLU A 698 5.89 -19.49 14.29
C GLU A 698 5.71 -21.01 14.06
N SER A 699 6.80 -21.69 13.71
CA SER A 699 7.00 -23.14 13.76
C SER A 699 8.50 -23.48 13.82
N ASP A 700 8.87 -24.76 13.93
CA ASP A 700 10.26 -25.25 13.87
C ASP A 700 11.08 -24.82 12.63
N LYS A 701 10.45 -24.14 11.65
CA LYS A 701 11.02 -23.75 10.36
C LYS A 701 10.72 -22.32 9.92
N GLN A 702 9.71 -21.67 10.49
CA GLN A 702 9.22 -20.37 10.05
C GLN A 702 8.97 -19.45 11.24
N GLU A 703 9.37 -18.19 11.12
CA GLU A 703 9.06 -17.13 12.08
C GLU A 703 9.08 -15.78 11.35
N THR A 704 8.07 -14.94 11.60
CA THR A 704 8.12 -13.51 11.25
C THR A 704 8.34 -12.74 12.54
N THR A 705 9.42 -11.94 12.63
CA THR A 705 9.79 -11.26 13.89
C THR A 705 9.40 -9.79 13.82
N ILE A 706 8.68 -9.29 14.83
CA ILE A 706 8.29 -7.88 14.95
C ILE A 706 8.84 -7.39 16.28
N GLY A 707 9.69 -6.37 16.25
CA GLY A 707 10.41 -5.95 17.45
C GLY A 707 10.76 -4.48 17.51
N TYR A 708 11.29 -4.08 18.65
CA TYR A 708 11.82 -2.76 18.92
C TYR A 708 13.28 -2.86 19.33
N ASN A 709 14.16 -2.14 18.63
CA ASN A 709 15.57 -2.02 18.97
C ASN A 709 15.78 -0.72 19.79
N LEU A 710 16.29 -0.87 21.01
CA LEU A 710 16.49 0.23 21.96
C LEU A 710 17.64 1.16 21.54
N GLU A 711 18.66 0.63 20.86
CA GLU A 711 19.89 1.36 20.53
C GLU A 711 19.69 2.32 19.34
N THR A 712 18.86 1.92 18.37
CA THR A 712 18.46 2.74 17.22
C THR A 712 17.13 3.47 17.42
N SER A 713 16.34 3.09 18.43
CA SER A 713 14.93 3.49 18.58
C SER A 713 14.10 3.23 17.30
N THR A 714 14.27 2.04 16.71
CA THR A 714 13.50 1.59 15.54
C THR A 714 12.52 0.49 15.91
N LEU A 715 11.28 0.63 15.43
CA LEU A 715 10.37 -0.47 15.21
C LEU A 715 10.84 -1.24 13.96
N PHE A 716 10.72 -2.56 13.95
CA PHE A 716 11.04 -3.36 12.78
C PHE A 716 10.11 -4.54 12.58
N LEU A 717 10.05 -5.00 11.34
CA LEU A 717 9.55 -6.30 10.93
C LEU A 717 10.71 -7.04 10.26
N ASP A 718 10.83 -8.35 10.46
CA ASP A 718 11.80 -9.22 9.82
C ASP A 718 11.09 -10.47 9.30
N ARG A 719 10.94 -10.52 7.96
CA ARG A 719 10.33 -11.63 7.23
C ARG A 719 11.35 -12.61 6.65
N SER A 720 12.64 -12.50 6.99
CA SER A 720 13.73 -13.33 6.43
C SER A 720 13.61 -14.84 6.72
N LYS A 721 12.73 -15.23 7.64
CA LYS A 721 12.37 -16.63 7.95
C LYS A 721 10.86 -16.89 7.90
N SER A 722 10.07 -15.96 7.38
CA SER A 722 8.61 -16.10 7.32
C SER A 722 8.20 -17.26 6.38
N ASP A 723 8.92 -17.40 5.26
CA ASP A 723 8.60 -18.31 4.17
C ASP A 723 9.85 -18.74 3.38
N SER A 724 9.66 -19.22 2.15
CA SER A 724 10.73 -19.52 1.19
C SER A 724 10.50 -18.86 -0.17
N PHE A 725 9.84 -17.70 -0.20
CA PHE A 725 9.61 -16.91 -1.39
C PHE A 725 10.87 -16.13 -1.76
N ASN A 726 11.16 -16.06 -3.06
CA ASN A 726 12.35 -15.39 -3.56
C ASN A 726 12.04 -13.93 -3.88
N TYR A 727 11.98 -13.10 -2.85
CA TYR A 727 11.91 -11.64 -2.97
C TYR A 727 13.10 -11.07 -3.80
N PRO A 728 12.95 -9.89 -4.44
CA PRO A 728 14.03 -9.24 -5.18
C PRO A 728 15.23 -8.93 -4.27
N GLU A 729 16.43 -9.23 -4.76
CA GLU A 729 17.65 -9.33 -3.93
C GLU A 729 18.12 -8.01 -3.29
N TYR A 730 17.62 -6.87 -3.78
CA TYR A 730 17.93 -5.53 -3.29
C TYR A 730 16.89 -5.01 -2.28
N MET A 731 15.76 -5.70 -2.11
CA MET A 731 14.73 -5.33 -1.13
C MET A 731 15.11 -5.91 0.24
N PRO A 732 15.12 -5.11 1.33
CA PRO A 732 15.38 -5.64 2.66
C PRO A 732 14.28 -6.60 3.10
N LEU A 733 14.69 -7.74 3.67
CA LEU A 733 13.81 -8.68 4.37
C LEU A 733 13.57 -8.29 5.84
N LYS A 734 14.26 -7.24 6.33
CA LYS A 734 14.06 -6.61 7.63
C LYS A 734 13.80 -5.11 7.43
N GLN A 735 12.54 -4.72 7.52
CA GLN A 735 12.05 -3.35 7.42
C GLN A 735 12.27 -2.63 8.75
N GLN A 736 12.75 -1.39 8.71
CA GLN A 736 12.98 -0.59 9.91
C GLN A 736 12.31 0.78 9.79
N ALA A 737 11.70 1.24 10.88
CA ALA A 737 10.98 2.50 10.95
C ALA A 737 11.31 3.25 12.25
N PRO A 738 11.61 4.56 12.20
CA PRO A 738 12.03 5.33 13.37
C PRO A 738 10.85 5.58 14.32
N LEU A 739 10.93 5.07 15.55
CA LEU A 739 9.85 5.14 16.54
C LEU A 739 10.40 5.62 17.89
N LYS A 740 10.42 6.93 18.11
CA LYS A 740 10.77 7.51 19.41
C LYS A 740 9.76 7.06 20.48
N PRO A 741 10.19 6.64 21.70
CA PRO A 741 9.29 6.39 22.81
C PRO A 741 8.46 7.62 23.20
N ASP A 742 7.34 7.42 23.89
CA ASP A 742 6.57 8.53 24.48
C ASP A 742 7.35 9.26 25.60
N SER A 743 6.81 10.37 26.09
CA SER A 743 7.41 11.17 27.17
C SER A 743 7.59 10.46 28.52
N ASN A 744 7.03 9.26 28.69
CA ASN A 744 7.16 8.40 29.86
C ASN A 744 8.09 7.19 29.60
N GLY A 745 8.66 7.10 28.39
CA GLY A 745 9.46 5.97 27.92
C GLY A 745 8.64 4.75 27.53
N ASN A 746 7.42 4.93 27.03
CA ASN A 746 6.59 3.84 26.51
C ASN A 746 6.80 3.62 25.01
N VAL A 747 6.76 2.37 24.59
CA VAL A 747 6.63 1.94 23.19
C VAL A 747 5.40 1.07 23.09
N GLU A 748 4.43 1.49 22.28
CA GLU A 748 3.20 0.74 22.01
C GLU A 748 3.28 0.10 20.63
N ILE A 749 2.99 -1.20 20.56
CA ILE A 749 3.03 -1.99 19.34
C ILE A 749 1.71 -2.74 19.21
N GLN A 750 0.96 -2.43 18.15
CA GLN A 750 -0.22 -3.16 17.72
C GLN A 750 0.13 -3.94 16.45
N ILE A 751 -0.24 -5.22 16.39
CA ILE A 751 0.08 -6.12 15.27
C ILE A 751 -1.21 -6.82 14.83
N PHE A 752 -1.51 -6.78 13.55
CA PHE A 752 -2.52 -7.59 12.91
C PHE A 752 -1.82 -8.66 12.07
N VAL A 753 -2.22 -9.92 12.24
CA VAL A 753 -1.68 -11.09 11.53
C VAL A 753 -2.83 -11.81 10.84
N ASP A 754 -2.66 -12.09 9.55
CA ASP A 754 -3.58 -12.89 8.75
C ASP A 754 -2.81 -14.03 8.05
N LYS A 755 -3.51 -14.81 7.22
CA LYS A 755 -2.91 -15.94 6.50
C LYS A 755 -1.76 -15.56 5.55
N GLY A 756 -1.78 -14.36 4.98
CA GLY A 756 -0.82 -13.92 3.97
C GLY A 756 -0.10 -12.60 4.28
N SER A 757 -0.29 -12.02 5.47
CA SER A 757 0.23 -10.68 5.80
C SER A 757 0.43 -10.42 7.29
N VAL A 758 1.25 -9.41 7.58
CA VAL A 758 1.39 -8.76 8.89
C VAL A 758 1.35 -7.24 8.70
N GLU A 759 0.51 -6.57 9.48
CA GLU A 759 0.49 -5.10 9.60
C GLU A 759 0.81 -4.68 11.03
N VAL A 760 1.79 -3.78 11.19
CA VAL A 760 2.29 -3.30 12.48
C VAL A 760 2.07 -1.80 12.60
N PHE A 761 1.56 -1.36 13.76
CA PHE A 761 1.32 0.06 14.07
C PHE A 761 2.03 0.43 15.37
N GLY A 762 2.97 1.37 15.28
CA GLY A 762 3.77 1.89 16.39
C GLY A 762 3.15 3.15 17.02
N ASN A 763 3.18 3.25 18.35
CA ASN A 763 2.69 4.38 19.15
C ASN A 763 1.34 4.95 18.67
N ASN A 764 0.30 4.12 18.73
CA ASN A 764 -1.06 4.42 18.24
C ASN A 764 -1.19 4.76 16.75
N GLY A 765 -0.19 4.43 15.93
CA GLY A 765 -0.24 4.61 14.47
C GLY A 765 0.61 5.75 13.92
N LEU A 766 1.52 6.33 14.71
CA LEU A 766 2.49 7.32 14.22
C LEU A 766 3.45 6.76 13.17
N VAL A 767 3.58 5.44 13.11
CA VAL A 767 4.44 4.66 12.22
C VAL A 767 3.72 3.36 11.88
N SER A 768 3.79 2.92 10.62
CA SER A 768 3.30 1.59 10.21
C SER A 768 4.31 0.83 9.34
N ILE A 769 4.24 -0.50 9.40
CA ILE A 769 5.00 -1.44 8.56
C ILE A 769 4.03 -2.51 8.05
N THR A 770 3.98 -2.69 6.72
CA THR A 770 3.08 -3.63 6.03
C THR A 770 3.86 -4.61 5.16
N ASP A 771 3.74 -5.90 5.46
CA ASP A 771 4.42 -6.97 4.74
C ASP A 771 3.47 -8.12 4.39
N GLN A 772 3.51 -8.55 3.13
CA GLN A 772 3.08 -9.90 2.75
C GLN A 772 4.05 -10.94 3.32
N ILE A 773 3.50 -12.06 3.79
CA ILE A 773 4.25 -13.24 4.22
C ILE A 773 3.59 -14.51 3.69
N PHE A 774 4.38 -15.46 3.22
CA PHE A 774 3.90 -16.70 2.60
C PHE A 774 4.12 -17.92 3.51
N SER A 775 4.00 -17.71 4.82
CA SER A 775 4.10 -18.74 5.85
C SER A 775 3.02 -19.81 5.69
N SER A 776 3.38 -21.08 5.93
CA SER A 776 2.45 -22.20 5.81
C SER A 776 1.25 -22.06 6.72
N ASP A 777 0.10 -22.57 6.29
CA ASP A 777 -1.11 -22.77 7.11
C ASP A 777 -0.84 -23.61 8.39
N SER A 778 0.30 -24.32 8.47
CA SER A 778 0.76 -25.05 9.66
C SER A 778 1.53 -24.21 10.69
N SER A 779 2.06 -23.05 10.29
CA SER A 779 2.86 -22.17 11.15
C SER A 779 1.94 -21.20 11.88
N LYS A 780 1.51 -21.59 13.09
CA LYS A 780 0.49 -20.92 13.92
C LYS A 780 0.96 -20.53 15.33
N GLY A 781 2.23 -20.76 15.66
CA GLY A 781 2.80 -20.42 16.96
C GLY A 781 3.05 -18.92 17.14
N MET A 782 3.40 -18.54 18.37
CA MET A 782 3.78 -17.18 18.76
C MET A 782 4.85 -17.21 19.85
N GLU A 783 5.82 -16.29 19.76
CA GLU A 783 6.77 -15.97 20.84
C GLU A 783 6.58 -14.53 21.30
N LEU A 784 6.69 -14.29 22.61
CA LEU A 784 7.04 -12.97 23.18
C LEU A 784 8.47 -13.08 23.71
N TYR A 785 9.40 -12.34 23.11
CA TYR A 785 10.84 -12.50 23.32
C TYR A 785 11.52 -11.25 23.90
N SER A 786 12.73 -11.45 24.40
CA SER A 786 13.59 -10.41 25.00
C SER A 786 15.07 -10.78 24.81
N THR A 787 15.84 -9.91 24.18
CA THR A 787 17.22 -10.19 23.72
C THR A 787 18.22 -9.21 24.31
N GLY A 788 19.38 -9.71 24.75
CA GLY A 788 20.42 -8.90 25.41
C GLY A 788 20.11 -8.53 26.87
N GLY A 789 18.90 -8.81 27.35
CA GLY A 789 18.45 -8.52 28.72
C GLY A 789 16.97 -8.89 28.92
N GLY A 790 16.36 -8.34 29.97
CA GLY A 790 14.93 -8.51 30.26
C GLY A 790 14.14 -7.22 30.02
N THR A 791 12.93 -7.32 29.47
CA THR A 791 12.06 -6.16 29.21
C THR A 791 10.86 -6.08 30.16
N HIS A 792 10.27 -4.89 30.27
CA HIS A 792 9.05 -4.65 31.03
C HIS A 792 7.86 -4.37 30.10
N LEU A 793 6.77 -5.09 30.36
CA LEU A 793 5.55 -5.09 29.58
C LEU A 793 4.40 -4.63 30.48
N ASP A 794 4.00 -3.36 30.33
CA ASP A 794 2.92 -2.74 31.10
C ASP A 794 1.59 -3.47 30.85
N SER A 795 1.32 -3.80 29.58
CA SER A 795 0.13 -4.53 29.16
C SER A 795 0.35 -5.28 27.85
N LEU A 796 -0.28 -6.45 27.72
CA LEU A 796 -0.50 -7.15 26.46
C LEU A 796 -1.87 -7.81 26.45
N VAL A 797 -2.52 -7.81 25.28
CA VAL A 797 -3.68 -8.66 24.98
C VAL A 797 -3.52 -9.27 23.60
N VAL A 798 -3.75 -10.58 23.49
CA VAL A 798 -3.84 -11.30 22.21
C VAL A 798 -5.31 -11.66 21.97
N TYR A 799 -5.88 -11.13 20.89
CA TYR A 799 -7.22 -11.44 20.42
C TYR A 799 -7.14 -12.30 19.15
N PRO A 800 -7.48 -13.59 19.21
CA PRO A 800 -7.83 -14.32 18.00
C PRO A 800 -8.94 -13.59 17.24
N LEU A 801 -8.88 -13.55 15.92
CA LEU A 801 -9.91 -12.94 15.08
C LEU A 801 -10.80 -14.02 14.43
N LYS A 802 -12.03 -13.64 14.07
CA LYS A 802 -12.89 -14.39 13.15
C LYS A 802 -12.56 -13.94 11.72
N SER A 803 -12.84 -14.78 10.73
CA SER A 803 -12.92 -14.32 9.35
C SER A 803 -14.04 -13.28 9.20
N ALA A 804 -13.79 -12.23 8.43
CA ALA A 804 -14.83 -11.32 7.97
C ALA A 804 -15.70 -12.00 6.90
N LYS A 805 -16.92 -11.49 6.71
CA LYS A 805 -17.85 -11.99 5.71
C LYS A 805 -17.51 -11.41 4.34
N PHE A 806 -17.13 -12.28 3.41
CA PHE A 806 -17.00 -11.96 1.99
C PHE A 806 -18.14 -12.62 1.21
N THR A 807 -18.92 -11.81 0.50
CA THR A 807 -20.10 -12.27 -0.27
C THR A 807 -19.79 -12.16 -1.77
N PRO A 808 -19.73 -13.27 -2.53
CA PRO A 808 -19.29 -13.26 -3.93
C PRO A 808 -20.35 -12.68 -4.87
N TYR A 809 -19.92 -12.16 -6.03
CA TYR A 809 -20.87 -11.74 -7.08
C TYR A 809 -21.31 -12.93 -7.94
N ILE A 810 -22.58 -13.32 -7.81
CA ILE A 810 -23.17 -14.41 -8.60
C ILE A 810 -23.90 -13.86 -9.81
N LYS A 811 -23.20 -13.79 -10.94
CA LYS A 811 -23.77 -13.33 -12.21
C LYS A 811 -25.05 -14.10 -12.57
N PRO A 812 -26.19 -13.42 -12.80
CA PRO A 812 -27.43 -14.08 -13.18
C PRO A 812 -27.37 -14.82 -14.53
N LEU A 813 -28.29 -15.77 -14.70
CA LEU A 813 -28.44 -16.52 -15.95
C LEU A 813 -28.73 -15.60 -17.16
N ALA A 814 -28.20 -15.96 -18.33
CA ALA A 814 -28.55 -15.24 -19.56
C ALA A 814 -29.99 -15.57 -20.01
N TYR A 815 -30.68 -14.59 -20.59
CA TYR A 815 -32.04 -14.73 -21.14
C TYR A 815 -32.24 -13.88 -22.41
N ASN A 816 -33.33 -14.15 -23.13
CA ASN A 816 -33.80 -13.31 -24.24
C ASN A 816 -35.07 -12.55 -23.77
N PRO A 817 -35.08 -11.21 -23.71
CA PRO A 817 -36.20 -10.42 -23.18
C PRO A 817 -37.51 -10.58 -23.98
N ASN A 818 -37.44 -11.08 -25.22
CA ASN A 818 -38.60 -11.26 -26.09
C ASN A 818 -39.31 -12.60 -25.88
N THR A 819 -38.70 -13.58 -25.21
CA THR A 819 -39.23 -14.94 -25.03
C THR A 819 -39.53 -15.27 -23.56
N VAL A 820 -39.62 -14.26 -22.70
CA VAL A 820 -39.81 -14.42 -21.25
C VAL A 820 -41.28 -14.75 -20.94
N PRO A 821 -41.59 -15.82 -20.17
CA PRO A 821 -42.96 -16.14 -19.74
C PRO A 821 -43.51 -15.07 -18.77
N ARG A 822 -44.82 -15.06 -18.49
CA ARG A 822 -45.40 -14.12 -17.51
C ARG A 822 -45.24 -14.55 -16.04
N ASN A 823 -45.00 -15.84 -15.81
CA ASN A 823 -44.95 -16.46 -14.48
C ASN A 823 -43.62 -17.19 -14.27
N ILE A 824 -43.28 -17.42 -13.00
CA ILE A 824 -42.29 -18.42 -12.61
C ILE A 824 -42.84 -19.81 -12.94
N LEU A 825 -41.99 -20.67 -13.52
CA LEU A 825 -42.30 -22.07 -13.78
C LEU A 825 -42.13 -22.84 -12.46
N ASN A 826 -43.18 -23.55 -12.02
CA ASN A 826 -43.13 -24.39 -10.82
C ASN A 826 -42.73 -23.58 -9.55
N GLY A 827 -43.41 -22.45 -9.35
CA GLY A 827 -43.20 -21.51 -8.23
C GLY A 827 -43.74 -21.98 -6.87
N ASN A 828 -44.52 -23.06 -6.83
CA ASN A 828 -44.89 -23.74 -5.58
C ASN A 828 -44.11 -25.06 -5.41
N PHE A 829 -43.10 -25.31 -6.26
CA PHE A 829 -42.32 -26.55 -6.30
C PHE A 829 -43.18 -27.82 -6.50
N GLU A 830 -44.39 -27.64 -7.06
CA GLU A 830 -45.49 -28.60 -7.10
C GLU A 830 -45.19 -29.88 -7.90
N SER A 831 -44.16 -29.85 -8.75
CA SER A 831 -43.65 -31.03 -9.46
C SER A 831 -42.73 -31.93 -8.63
N GLY A 832 -42.49 -31.60 -7.35
CA GLY A 832 -41.56 -32.30 -6.46
C GLY A 832 -40.09 -32.13 -6.86
N LYS A 833 -39.78 -31.16 -7.73
CA LYS A 833 -38.46 -30.94 -8.35
C LYS A 833 -38.21 -29.44 -8.57
N LEU A 834 -36.94 -29.09 -8.76
CA LEU A 834 -36.50 -27.72 -9.10
C LEU A 834 -36.73 -27.37 -10.59
N ASN A 835 -37.81 -27.85 -11.20
CA ASN A 835 -38.14 -27.46 -12.58
C ASN A 835 -38.34 -25.94 -12.64
N GLY A 836 -37.75 -25.26 -13.63
CA GLY A 836 -37.82 -23.79 -13.72
C GLY A 836 -36.87 -23.03 -12.80
N TRP A 837 -36.10 -23.72 -11.95
CA TRP A 837 -35.10 -23.13 -11.08
C TRP A 837 -33.72 -23.74 -11.36
N THR A 838 -32.67 -22.96 -11.16
CA THR A 838 -31.29 -23.36 -11.40
C THR A 838 -30.44 -22.88 -10.25
N GLN A 839 -29.62 -23.77 -9.68
CA GLN A 839 -28.63 -23.38 -8.68
C GLN A 839 -27.45 -22.72 -9.40
N THR A 840 -27.29 -21.40 -9.21
CA THR A 840 -26.25 -20.58 -9.85
C THR A 840 -24.97 -20.51 -9.02
N SER A 841 -25.05 -20.82 -7.72
CA SER A 841 -23.94 -20.81 -6.78
C SER A 841 -24.11 -21.92 -5.75
N GLY A 842 -23.00 -22.45 -5.22
CA GLY A 842 -22.99 -23.27 -4.00
C GLY A 842 -22.46 -24.69 -4.13
N GLY A 843 -22.67 -25.48 -3.08
CA GLY A 843 -22.44 -26.92 -3.05
C GLY A 843 -23.48 -27.69 -3.89
N VAL A 844 -23.10 -28.83 -4.47
CA VAL A 844 -24.00 -29.58 -5.35
C VAL A 844 -25.18 -30.14 -4.54
N ASN A 845 -26.41 -29.81 -4.95
CA ASN A 845 -27.65 -30.06 -4.22
C ASN A 845 -27.78 -29.29 -2.89
N THR A 846 -27.25 -28.05 -2.79
CA THR A 846 -27.59 -27.17 -1.65
C THR A 846 -29.11 -27.09 -1.49
N PHE A 847 -29.82 -26.81 -2.59
CA PHE A 847 -31.27 -26.70 -2.55
C PHE A 847 -31.96 -27.99 -2.97
N THR A 848 -33.07 -28.31 -2.31
CA THR A 848 -33.91 -29.47 -2.60
C THR A 848 -35.39 -29.11 -2.48
N VAL A 849 -36.26 -29.93 -3.07
CA VAL A 849 -37.69 -29.89 -2.76
C VAL A 849 -37.98 -30.87 -1.63
N SER A 850 -38.71 -30.39 -0.63
CA SER A 850 -39.26 -31.15 0.49
C SER A 850 -40.78 -31.15 0.44
N SER A 851 -41.38 -32.07 1.20
CA SER A 851 -42.83 -32.23 1.29
C SER A 851 -43.30 -32.16 2.73
N ASP A 852 -44.26 -31.27 2.99
CA ASP A 852 -44.91 -31.09 4.28
C ASP A 852 -46.20 -31.91 4.32
N GLU A 853 -46.12 -33.12 4.89
CA GLU A 853 -47.26 -34.04 4.97
C GLU A 853 -48.33 -33.63 6.01
N SER A 854 -48.12 -32.53 6.74
CA SER A 854 -49.14 -31.96 7.62
C SER A 854 -50.15 -31.06 6.89
N THR A 855 -49.83 -30.63 5.66
CA THR A 855 -50.70 -29.75 4.86
C THR A 855 -51.84 -30.49 4.19
N CYS A 856 -53.04 -29.90 4.20
CA CYS A 856 -54.22 -30.42 3.51
C CYS A 856 -54.45 -29.80 2.11
N ASP A 857 -53.68 -28.79 1.71
CA ASP A 857 -53.70 -28.24 0.36
C ASP A 857 -52.60 -28.91 -0.50
N PRO A 858 -52.95 -29.66 -1.55
CA PRO A 858 -51.96 -30.28 -2.46
C PRO A 858 -50.98 -29.29 -3.10
N ASN A 859 -51.34 -28.00 -3.17
CA ASN A 859 -50.49 -26.94 -3.72
C ASN A 859 -49.52 -26.34 -2.70
N ASP A 860 -49.77 -26.55 -1.39
CA ASP A 860 -48.91 -26.14 -0.28
C ASP A 860 -48.02 -27.29 0.23
N LYS A 861 -48.24 -28.51 -0.29
CA LYS A 861 -47.51 -29.72 0.08
C LYS A 861 -46.01 -29.63 -0.16
N TYR A 862 -45.57 -28.91 -1.19
CA TYR A 862 -44.16 -28.85 -1.58
C TYR A 862 -43.53 -27.50 -1.20
N PHE A 863 -42.28 -27.56 -0.74
CA PHE A 863 -41.48 -26.39 -0.40
C PHE A 863 -40.02 -26.58 -0.79
N LEU A 864 -39.36 -25.48 -1.14
CA LEU A 864 -37.91 -25.43 -1.27
C LEU A 864 -37.27 -25.47 0.11
N SER A 865 -36.15 -26.19 0.25
CA SER A 865 -35.38 -26.28 1.50
C SER A 865 -33.89 -26.48 1.19
N SER A 866 -33.00 -25.75 1.86
CA SER A 866 -31.55 -25.98 1.81
C SER A 866 -31.05 -26.96 2.88
N GLY A 867 -31.53 -26.84 4.12
CA GLY A 867 -31.03 -27.61 5.28
C GLY A 867 -31.20 -29.14 5.19
N LYS A 868 -32.03 -29.64 4.26
CA LYS A 868 -32.29 -31.08 4.07
C LYS A 868 -31.03 -31.92 3.86
N ASN A 869 -30.00 -31.36 3.21
CA ASN A 869 -28.73 -32.03 2.93
C ASN A 869 -27.63 -31.67 3.95
N GLY A 870 -28.00 -31.02 5.06
CA GLY A 870 -27.11 -30.54 6.11
C GLY A 870 -26.78 -29.05 5.96
N ASN A 871 -26.86 -28.34 7.08
CA ASN A 871 -26.73 -26.88 7.26
C ASN A 871 -25.30 -26.33 7.03
N THR A 872 -24.49 -27.04 6.25
CA THR A 872 -23.14 -26.64 5.82
C THR A 872 -23.05 -26.40 4.31
N ASN A 873 -24.14 -26.68 3.56
CA ASN A 873 -24.21 -26.43 2.13
C ASN A 873 -24.82 -25.05 1.88
N THR A 874 -23.99 -24.13 1.37
CA THR A 874 -24.41 -22.77 1.01
C THR A 874 -24.51 -22.61 -0.51
N GLY A 875 -25.28 -21.65 -1.02
CA GLY A 875 -25.50 -21.40 -2.45
C GLY A 875 -26.59 -20.38 -2.78
N VAL A 876 -26.87 -20.23 -4.08
CA VAL A 876 -27.98 -19.43 -4.62
C VAL A 876 -28.78 -20.23 -5.63
N LEU A 877 -30.11 -20.17 -5.52
CA LEU A 877 -31.07 -20.70 -6.48
C LEU A 877 -31.80 -19.55 -7.19
N GLN A 878 -31.66 -19.47 -8.51
CA GLN A 878 -32.35 -18.50 -9.37
C GLN A 878 -33.54 -19.17 -10.08
N SER A 879 -34.70 -18.49 -10.12
CA SER A 879 -35.83 -18.87 -10.97
C SER A 879 -35.57 -18.52 -12.44
N ASN A 880 -36.37 -19.09 -13.34
CA ASN A 880 -36.52 -18.51 -14.67
C ASN A 880 -36.95 -17.04 -14.56
N TYR A 881 -36.51 -16.23 -15.53
CA TYR A 881 -37.05 -14.89 -15.72
C TYR A 881 -38.53 -14.93 -16.03
N PHE A 882 -39.28 -13.94 -15.55
CA PHE A 882 -40.68 -13.73 -15.85
C PHE A 882 -40.96 -12.25 -16.12
N LYS A 883 -41.94 -11.95 -16.98
CA LYS A 883 -42.35 -10.57 -17.29
C LYS A 883 -43.54 -10.19 -16.40
N LEU A 884 -43.33 -9.25 -15.48
CA LEU A 884 -44.34 -8.87 -14.50
C LEU A 884 -45.59 -8.34 -15.20
N SER A 885 -46.75 -8.85 -14.79
CA SER A 885 -48.07 -8.50 -15.32
C SER A 885 -49.11 -8.75 -14.23
N GLY A 886 -50.39 -8.46 -14.50
CA GLY A 886 -51.44 -8.51 -13.49
C GLY A 886 -51.58 -7.17 -12.77
N ASN A 887 -51.83 -7.20 -11.46
CA ASN A 887 -51.79 -6.00 -10.60
C ASN A 887 -50.40 -5.73 -10.00
N GLY A 888 -49.46 -6.68 -10.12
CA GLY A 888 -48.08 -6.54 -9.66
C GLY A 888 -47.87 -6.93 -8.19
N GLN A 889 -48.87 -7.50 -7.52
CA GLN A 889 -48.73 -8.02 -6.16
C GLN A 889 -48.07 -9.41 -6.21
N ILE A 890 -46.90 -9.53 -5.58
CA ILE A 890 -46.22 -10.81 -5.40
C ILE A 890 -46.41 -11.25 -3.95
N SER A 891 -46.71 -12.52 -3.72
CA SER A 891 -46.80 -13.10 -2.38
C SER A 891 -46.09 -14.44 -2.32
N LEU A 892 -45.49 -14.75 -1.18
CA LEU A 892 -44.80 -16.02 -0.91
C LEU A 892 -44.89 -16.36 0.58
N SER A 893 -44.37 -17.54 0.95
CA SER A 893 -44.17 -17.94 2.33
C SER A 893 -42.72 -18.35 2.57
N VAL A 894 -42.13 -17.92 3.69
CA VAL A 894 -40.72 -18.17 4.06
C VAL A 894 -40.60 -18.64 5.52
N ALA A 895 -39.71 -19.60 5.78
CA ALA A 895 -39.40 -20.18 7.10
C ALA A 895 -37.93 -20.59 7.16
N GLY A 896 -37.38 -20.78 8.37
CA GLY A 896 -35.97 -21.16 8.55
C GLY A 896 -35.03 -19.97 8.29
N GLY A 897 -33.94 -19.91 9.07
CA GLY A 897 -32.98 -18.83 9.03
C GLY A 897 -33.53 -17.50 9.56
N ASN A 898 -32.64 -16.58 9.93
CA ASN A 898 -33.02 -15.23 10.34
C ASN A 898 -31.96 -14.16 10.05
N ALA A 899 -30.82 -14.54 9.46
CA ALA A 899 -29.81 -13.61 9.01
C ALA A 899 -30.22 -13.06 7.63
N SER A 900 -30.94 -11.93 7.58
CA SER A 900 -31.45 -11.36 6.33
C SER A 900 -30.36 -10.99 5.30
N ASP A 901 -29.10 -10.96 5.71
CA ASP A 901 -27.92 -10.75 4.87
C ASP A 901 -27.31 -12.07 4.30
N ARG A 902 -27.77 -13.23 4.76
CA ARG A 902 -27.27 -14.58 4.40
C ARG A 902 -28.36 -15.54 3.95
N GLU A 903 -29.55 -15.47 4.54
CA GLU A 903 -30.65 -16.43 4.43
C GLU A 903 -31.90 -15.66 3.98
N TYR A 904 -32.08 -15.47 2.68
CA TYR A 904 -33.16 -14.64 2.19
C TYR A 904 -33.66 -15.02 0.79
N VAL A 905 -34.86 -14.56 0.48
CA VAL A 905 -35.50 -14.67 -0.83
C VAL A 905 -35.79 -13.25 -1.35
N ALA A 906 -35.41 -12.98 -2.58
CA ALA A 906 -35.48 -11.64 -3.18
C ALA A 906 -36.07 -11.65 -4.59
N LEU A 907 -36.69 -10.53 -4.96
CA LEU A 907 -37.11 -10.20 -6.32
C LEU A 907 -36.07 -9.28 -6.97
N CYS A 908 -35.51 -9.66 -8.12
CA CYS A 908 -34.51 -8.88 -8.85
C CYS A 908 -35.06 -8.31 -10.17
N ASP A 909 -34.63 -7.09 -10.55
CA ASP A 909 -34.78 -6.59 -11.93
C ASP A 909 -33.85 -7.38 -12.85
N GLY A 910 -34.41 -7.93 -13.93
CA GLY A 910 -33.68 -8.82 -14.82
C GLY A 910 -32.72 -8.13 -15.79
N ALA A 911 -32.69 -6.81 -15.88
CA ALA A 911 -31.74 -6.07 -16.71
C ALA A 911 -30.53 -5.56 -15.90
N THR A 912 -30.71 -5.23 -14.61
CA THR A 912 -29.69 -4.62 -13.75
C THR A 912 -29.21 -5.50 -12.59
N ASP A 913 -29.83 -6.66 -12.38
CA ASP A 913 -29.68 -7.51 -11.18
C ASP A 913 -30.02 -6.78 -9.85
N ARG A 914 -30.67 -5.61 -9.92
CA ARG A 914 -31.02 -4.85 -8.71
C ARG A 914 -32.08 -5.60 -7.92
N GLU A 915 -31.75 -5.94 -6.69
CA GLU A 915 -32.69 -6.44 -5.68
C GLU A 915 -33.72 -5.35 -5.37
N LEU A 916 -35.00 -5.68 -5.54
CA LEU A 916 -36.13 -4.76 -5.47
C LEU A 916 -36.92 -4.92 -4.17
N PHE A 917 -36.97 -6.16 -3.68
CA PHE A 917 -37.57 -6.59 -2.41
C PHE A 917 -36.82 -7.83 -1.90
N GLU A 918 -36.74 -7.97 -0.58
CA GLU A 918 -36.13 -9.09 0.12
C GLU A 918 -37.03 -9.56 1.28
N ALA A 919 -36.84 -10.80 1.74
CA ALA A 919 -37.43 -11.34 2.97
C ALA A 919 -36.60 -12.52 3.51
N THR A 920 -36.54 -12.63 4.84
CA THR A 920 -35.93 -13.77 5.56
C THR A 920 -37.00 -14.53 6.36
N GLY A 921 -36.66 -15.70 6.89
CA GLY A 921 -37.56 -16.56 7.67
C GLY A 921 -37.55 -16.25 9.16
N ASN A 922 -37.55 -17.32 9.96
CA ASN A 922 -37.32 -17.30 11.40
C ASN A 922 -36.74 -18.64 11.89
N ASN A 923 -36.04 -18.62 13.03
CA ASN A 923 -35.40 -19.81 13.61
C ASN A 923 -36.40 -20.67 14.41
N ASN A 924 -37.56 -20.96 13.83
CA ASN A 924 -38.57 -21.86 14.40
C ASN A 924 -39.39 -22.66 13.37
N GLU A 925 -38.97 -22.67 12.09
CA GLU A 925 -39.62 -23.36 10.97
C GLU A 925 -41.07 -22.93 10.64
N ILE A 926 -41.60 -21.84 11.21
CA ILE A 926 -42.97 -21.39 10.93
C ILE A 926 -43.00 -20.47 9.70
N PHE A 927 -43.64 -20.95 8.63
CA PHE A 927 -43.87 -20.21 7.39
C PHE A 927 -44.64 -18.90 7.62
N GLN A 928 -43.91 -17.78 7.55
CA GLN A 928 -44.46 -16.43 7.53
C GLN A 928 -44.89 -16.07 6.11
N LYS A 929 -46.03 -15.39 5.96
CA LYS A 929 -46.51 -14.91 4.65
C LYS A 929 -45.96 -13.51 4.36
N VAL A 930 -45.33 -13.36 3.20
CA VAL A 930 -44.79 -12.09 2.68
C VAL A 930 -45.66 -11.60 1.53
N GLN A 931 -45.83 -10.28 1.41
CA GLN A 931 -46.43 -9.62 0.25
C GLN A 931 -45.59 -8.42 -0.17
N TRP A 932 -45.35 -8.26 -1.47
CA TRP A 932 -44.60 -7.19 -2.08
C TRP A 932 -45.43 -6.50 -3.17
N ASP A 933 -45.51 -5.17 -3.12
CA ASP A 933 -46.15 -4.37 -4.16
C ASP A 933 -45.13 -3.99 -5.25
N ALA A 934 -45.00 -4.84 -6.26
CA ALA A 934 -44.13 -4.62 -7.40
C ALA A 934 -44.84 -3.86 -8.55
N SER A 935 -46.01 -3.23 -8.33
CA SER A 935 -46.79 -2.56 -9.39
C SER A 935 -46.01 -1.54 -10.21
N LYS A 936 -45.07 -0.81 -9.58
CA LYS A 936 -44.16 0.15 -10.27
C LYS A 936 -43.19 -0.51 -11.28
N TYR A 937 -43.10 -1.84 -11.30
CA TYR A 937 -42.29 -2.63 -12.24
C TYR A 937 -43.15 -3.39 -13.27
N LEU A 938 -44.44 -3.12 -13.41
CA LEU A 938 -45.31 -3.77 -14.40
C LEU A 938 -44.71 -3.67 -15.82
N GLY A 939 -44.65 -4.81 -16.52
CA GLY A 939 -44.04 -4.93 -17.85
C GLY A 939 -42.51 -5.08 -17.86
N LYS A 940 -41.81 -4.96 -16.72
CA LYS A 940 -40.39 -5.32 -16.61
C LYS A 940 -40.19 -6.84 -16.66
N VAL A 941 -38.99 -7.27 -17.03
CA VAL A 941 -38.53 -8.64 -16.84
C VAL A 941 -37.84 -8.70 -15.48
N LEU A 942 -38.28 -9.63 -14.63
CA LEU A 942 -37.81 -9.85 -13.27
C LEU A 942 -37.43 -11.32 -13.08
N TYR A 943 -36.78 -11.65 -11.97
CA TYR A 943 -36.62 -13.04 -11.53
C TYR A 943 -36.58 -13.13 -9.99
N MET A 944 -36.73 -14.33 -9.43
CA MET A 944 -36.59 -14.60 -7.99
C MET A 944 -35.25 -15.27 -7.70
N LYS A 945 -34.55 -14.86 -6.64
CA LYS A 945 -33.45 -15.64 -6.05
C LYS A 945 -33.79 -16.08 -4.64
N VAL A 946 -33.29 -17.25 -4.26
CA VAL A 946 -33.21 -17.72 -2.87
C VAL A 946 -31.73 -17.93 -2.55
N VAL A 947 -31.27 -17.33 -1.48
CA VAL A 947 -29.87 -17.25 -1.05
C VAL A 947 -29.73 -17.94 0.30
N ASP A 948 -28.72 -18.80 0.40
CA ASP A 948 -28.28 -19.40 1.65
C ASP A 948 -26.75 -19.32 1.72
N TYR A 949 -26.26 -18.36 2.50
CA TYR A 949 -24.85 -18.19 2.82
C TYR A 949 -24.62 -18.30 4.33
N ASN A 950 -25.34 -19.21 4.99
CA ASN A 950 -25.11 -19.48 6.41
C ASN A 950 -24.37 -20.81 6.63
N TRP A 951 -23.17 -20.72 7.21
CA TRP A 951 -22.33 -21.86 7.58
C TRP A 951 -22.50 -22.27 9.06
N ASP A 952 -23.36 -21.58 9.82
CA ASP A 952 -23.70 -21.94 11.20
C ASP A 952 -24.53 -23.23 11.24
N ASN A 953 -24.48 -24.00 12.35
CA ASN A 953 -25.24 -25.26 12.51
C ASN A 953 -26.79 -25.14 12.41
N TRP A 954 -27.31 -23.91 12.28
CA TRP A 954 -28.74 -23.60 12.09
C TRP A 954 -29.03 -22.95 10.72
N GLY A 955 -28.05 -22.93 9.81
CA GLY A 955 -28.14 -22.31 8.50
C GLY A 955 -29.01 -23.07 7.51
N HIS A 956 -30.22 -22.57 7.29
CA HIS A 956 -31.07 -22.98 6.16
C HIS A 956 -32.21 -22.00 5.91
N ILE A 957 -32.73 -21.96 4.67
CA ILE A 957 -33.97 -21.26 4.33
C ILE A 957 -34.95 -22.19 3.59
N ASN A 958 -36.24 -22.00 3.89
CA ASN A 958 -37.35 -22.71 3.29
C ASN A 958 -38.33 -21.72 2.61
N VAL A 959 -38.80 -22.03 1.39
CA VAL A 959 -39.69 -21.13 0.62
C VAL A 959 -40.82 -21.91 -0.08
N ARG A 960 -42.06 -21.39 -0.03
CA ARG A 960 -43.22 -21.94 -0.77
C ARG A 960 -44.22 -20.85 -1.19
N ASN A 961 -45.32 -21.24 -1.85
CA ASN A 961 -46.45 -20.35 -2.21
C ASN A 961 -46.14 -19.14 -3.11
N ILE A 962 -45.11 -19.16 -3.97
CA ILE A 962 -44.74 -17.98 -4.76
C ILE A 962 -45.80 -17.72 -5.86
N LYS A 963 -46.57 -16.64 -5.68
CA LYS A 963 -47.72 -16.27 -6.51
C LYS A 963 -47.56 -14.82 -7.00
N ILE A 964 -47.79 -14.62 -8.28
CA ILE A 964 -47.77 -13.32 -9.00
C ILE A 964 -49.21 -13.04 -9.44
N ASN A 965 -49.72 -11.83 -9.18
CA ASN A 965 -51.14 -11.46 -9.36
C ASN A 965 -51.31 -10.17 -10.18
#